data_AF-A0A1Q3EHA8-F1
#
_entry.id   AF-A0A1Q3EHA8-F1
#
_cell.length_a   1.000
_cell.length_b   1.000
_cell.length_c   1.000
_cell.angle_alpha   90.00
_cell.angle_beta   90.00
_cell.angle_gamma   90.00
#
_symmetry.space_group_name_H-M   'P 1'
#
loop_
_entity.id
_entity.type
_entity.pdbx_description
1 polymer ?
#
loop_
_entity_poly.entity_id
_entity_poly.type
_entity_poly.pdbx_seq_one_letter_code
_entity_poly.pdbx_strand_id
1 'polypeptide(L)'
;MFPLAVFVPHSLRRGVGVLAMRICCVDQEEYRSSAPPADGEVIHLYPLSKQGQSKAGGVDEDCPPFGGALIVTDVAPQQRPQSNYSQALEYQPDVGRPLDRRQYQEAEQEYEDEDAGYTPPNDPDDFYAGNGTGSRPASTYMPESFPPAGPGSRSIAAQSTRGPSPPPGPILDHSHLRPGNHAALLSHERTLELYRANAKKTQDPDIQFEFAVFMIDASKSMPIPENTPGNLLQVEKALEKREDLIKEAMTLLKRLADRGHPASQYFLADCYANGIGTPKNKQDFDRAYPLFVLAAKHGHPDAAYRAGTCCENGWGCRRESAKALQFFKKAAASLHPGAMYRLGIAELNGELGQSKSPKEGVKWLKRSAEHATAEFPHALHELALLHERGIDNVVFVDYEYATELLAQAAELGYAPSAYRLGECYEYGKLGCPQDPALSIHYYNIAAQQNHRDACFALTAWYLVGSPGVLPQSDTEAFLWSQKAADAGLVKAMYAVGYFLEVGIGTPPDLPQAISYYKRAAEQGDKRAAQRLKGSTTQVMHQPGGPGFLLLHSPAPGEGEVLIKVAYAAMIAFDTYINDLGYSATFPMILGFNASGTVAEVGIGIDDLQIGDRVTAFTFRNSEAKGMQEYTLQTRSVIAKIPDSVSLEAAAAIPDNFITAFNSLFNPEYLGLPYPTSFPAPESPSFANVLPILIYGAGSTTGHYAIQLLHSAGYTNVLVTASPKHHEYLRSLGATHTFDYNSPCLIEDINSVVTASEGGKLKFVLDCITAQTTMAAISKVVSTEGTVAVLLPLKIGSNVRSAESDTMWLEIPDSLNPLPKGTRLAGVRTFLFEQVPYLKDNLMTKILPTLLEKKIIQPTKIRLLDESYGSLKDRVDVGLDLLRNNKVSGEKVIVKIA
;
A
#
# COMPACT_ATOMS: atom_id res chain seq x y z
N MET A 1 -38.12 -16.75 6.28
CA MET A 1 -39.49 -16.79 6.80
C MET A 1 -39.75 -15.44 7.48
N PHE A 2 -40.87 -14.76 7.19
CA PHE A 2 -41.24 -13.43 7.70
C PHE A 2 -41.54 -13.43 9.23
N PRO A 3 -41.75 -12.27 9.91
CA PRO A 3 -40.78 -11.20 10.19
C PRO A 3 -40.84 -10.77 11.67
N LEU A 4 -40.20 -9.67 12.08
CA LEU A 4 -40.64 -8.91 13.25
C LEU A 4 -40.20 -7.43 13.19
N ALA A 5 -41.19 -6.55 13.33
CA ALA A 5 -41.01 -5.11 13.44
C ALA A 5 -41.59 -4.63 14.79
N VAL A 6 -40.92 -3.68 15.45
CA VAL A 6 -41.48 -2.92 16.57
C VAL A 6 -41.11 -1.45 16.38
N PHE A 7 -42.06 -0.57 16.68
CA PHE A 7 -42.04 0.86 16.36
C PHE A 7 -42.21 1.66 17.66
N VAL A 8 -41.33 2.67 17.91
CA VAL A 8 -41.68 3.98 18.53
C VAL A 8 -42.08 3.96 20.04
N PRO A 9 -41.92 5.03 20.87
CA PRO A 9 -41.82 6.46 20.53
C PRO A 9 -40.69 7.31 21.15
N HIS A 10 -40.63 8.56 20.68
CA HIS A 10 -39.84 9.66 21.21
C HIS A 10 -40.75 10.84 21.61
N SER A 11 -40.64 11.34 22.84
CA SER A 11 -41.11 12.68 23.33
C SER A 11 -40.52 12.87 24.75
N LEU A 12 -40.17 14.06 25.28
CA LEU A 12 -40.58 15.45 24.99
C LEU A 12 -39.43 16.44 25.35
N ARG A 13 -39.52 17.71 24.90
CA ARG A 13 -38.43 18.72 24.92
C ARG A 13 -38.30 19.56 26.22
N ARG A 14 -37.16 20.29 26.30
CA ARG A 14 -36.79 21.52 27.08
C ARG A 14 -36.06 21.23 28.41
N GLY A 15 -34.98 21.91 28.79
CA GLY A 15 -34.14 22.91 28.09
C GLY A 15 -33.22 23.70 29.07
N VAL A 16 -32.20 24.40 28.54
CA VAL A 16 -31.25 25.30 29.23
C VAL A 16 -30.17 24.63 30.11
N GLY A 17 -28.90 25.03 29.92
CA GLY A 17 -27.83 24.84 30.90
C GLY A 17 -26.47 24.45 30.31
N VAL A 18 -25.55 25.41 30.15
CA VAL A 18 -24.12 25.13 29.94
C VAL A 18 -23.51 24.72 31.28
N LEU A 19 -22.96 23.52 31.38
CA LEU A 19 -21.96 23.18 32.40
C LEU A 19 -21.06 22.03 31.93
N ALA A 20 -19.75 22.25 31.95
CA ALA A 20 -18.78 21.18 31.76
C ALA A 20 -18.46 20.54 33.12
N MET A 21 -18.53 19.21 33.22
CA MET A 21 -17.82 18.46 34.25
C MET A 21 -17.62 16.99 33.88
N ARG A 22 -16.43 16.48 34.22
CA ARG A 22 -16.15 15.04 34.41
C ARG A 22 -17.11 14.44 35.45
N ILE A 23 -17.33 13.13 35.43
CA ILE A 23 -17.02 12.22 36.57
C ILE A 23 -17.22 10.73 36.20
N CYS A 24 -16.55 9.91 37.00
CA CYS A 24 -16.33 8.47 37.00
C CYS A 24 -17.51 7.49 36.78
N CYS A 25 -17.10 6.24 36.54
CA CYS A 25 -17.83 4.99 36.81
C CYS A 25 -18.30 4.83 38.28
N VAL A 26 -19.07 3.75 38.52
CA VAL A 26 -19.64 3.16 39.77
C VAL A 26 -21.17 3.06 39.60
N ASP A 27 -21.89 1.95 39.86
CA ASP A 27 -21.57 0.53 40.12
C ASP A 27 -22.87 -0.29 39.90
N GLN A 28 -22.79 -1.62 39.76
CA GLN A 28 -23.56 -2.58 40.58
C GLN A 28 -23.27 -4.06 40.19
N GLU A 29 -22.85 -4.84 41.20
CA GLU A 29 -23.41 -6.14 41.66
C GLU A 29 -23.63 -7.30 40.66
N GLU A 30 -23.42 -8.59 40.97
CA GLU A 30 -22.91 -9.30 42.15
C GLU A 30 -22.49 -10.72 41.66
N TYR A 31 -21.47 -11.38 42.25
CA TYR A 31 -21.54 -12.83 42.60
C TYR A 31 -20.29 -13.27 43.40
N ARG A 32 -20.50 -14.21 44.33
CA ARG A 32 -19.52 -14.78 45.29
C ARG A 32 -18.63 -15.84 44.59
N SER A 33 -17.48 -16.33 45.08
CA SER A 33 -17.03 -16.53 46.48
C SER A 33 -15.51 -16.83 46.63
N SER A 34 -15.07 -16.96 47.88
CA SER A 34 -13.92 -17.75 48.40
C SER A 34 -12.45 -17.32 48.13
N ALA A 35 -11.85 -16.70 49.15
CA ALA A 35 -10.47 -16.90 49.63
C ALA A 35 -10.52 -17.72 50.96
N PRO A 36 -9.47 -17.94 51.81
CA PRO A 36 -8.06 -17.47 51.82
C PRO A 36 -7.07 -18.64 52.16
N PRO A 37 -5.92 -18.51 52.87
CA PRO A 37 -5.00 -17.38 53.21
C PRO A 37 -3.58 -17.61 52.59
N ALA A 38 -2.40 -17.13 53.02
CA ALA A 38 -1.92 -16.41 54.22
C ALA A 38 -0.61 -15.58 53.93
N ASP A 39 0.08 -15.15 55.00
CA ASP A 39 1.48 -14.71 55.17
C ASP A 39 2.14 -13.73 54.17
N GLY A 40 2.67 -12.56 54.57
CA GLY A 40 2.65 -11.92 55.88
C GLY A 40 3.63 -10.73 56.02
N GLU A 41 3.11 -9.56 56.45
CA GLU A 41 3.81 -8.52 57.23
C GLU A 41 4.98 -7.70 56.58
N VAL A 42 5.29 -6.41 56.89
CA VAL A 42 4.65 -5.35 57.75
C VAL A 42 5.26 -3.96 57.40
N ILE A 43 4.40 -2.93 57.17
CA ILE A 43 4.33 -1.55 57.79
C ILE A 43 5.62 -0.64 57.76
N HIS A 44 5.67 0.73 57.76
CA HIS A 44 4.81 1.86 58.22
C HIS A 44 4.94 3.15 57.34
N LEU A 45 3.81 3.75 56.95
CA LEU A 45 3.38 5.17 57.04
C LEU A 45 4.35 6.40 56.91
N TYR A 46 4.15 7.22 55.85
CA TYR A 46 3.44 8.55 55.81
C TYR A 46 3.64 9.64 56.91
N PRO A 47 3.20 10.93 56.71
CA PRO A 47 3.03 11.79 55.50
C PRO A 47 3.43 13.31 55.70
N LEU A 48 3.00 14.19 54.76
CA LEU A 48 2.79 15.68 54.86
C LEU A 48 3.99 16.61 54.50
N SER A 49 3.81 17.82 53.90
CA SER A 49 2.65 18.40 53.18
C SER A 49 2.99 19.69 52.37
N LYS A 50 2.30 19.87 51.23
CA LYS A 50 1.71 21.11 50.64
C LYS A 50 2.42 22.50 50.63
N GLN A 51 2.50 23.03 49.40
CA GLN A 51 1.99 24.35 48.90
C GLN A 51 2.79 25.67 48.96
N GLY A 52 2.58 26.49 47.92
CA GLY A 52 3.09 27.88 47.69
C GLY A 52 4.01 27.95 46.46
N GLN A 53 3.66 28.37 45.23
CA GLN A 53 2.93 29.56 44.72
C GLN A 53 3.48 30.90 45.27
N SER A 54 3.75 31.96 44.48
CA SER A 54 3.70 32.19 43.01
C SER A 54 4.22 33.61 42.62
N LYS A 55 4.46 33.88 41.31
CA LYS A 55 4.47 35.22 40.62
C LYS A 55 5.64 36.20 40.92
N ALA A 56 5.99 37.19 40.07
CA ALA A 56 5.80 37.49 38.62
C ALA A 56 6.62 38.75 38.18
N GLY A 57 6.76 39.01 36.86
CA GLY A 57 7.37 40.22 36.23
C GLY A 57 8.82 40.00 35.76
N GLY A 58 9.31 40.44 34.58
CA GLY A 58 8.89 41.55 33.68
C GLY A 58 9.58 42.86 34.11
N VAL A 59 10.34 43.61 33.30
CA VAL A 59 10.30 43.85 31.84
C VAL A 59 11.65 44.38 31.26
N ASP A 60 11.77 44.38 29.92
CA ASP A 60 12.46 45.30 28.98
C ASP A 60 14.01 45.46 28.79
N GLU A 61 14.39 45.20 27.52
CA GLU A 61 15.21 45.97 26.53
C GLU A 61 16.69 46.41 26.73
N ASP A 62 17.50 45.89 25.77
CA ASP A 62 18.50 46.55 24.91
C ASP A 62 19.93 46.98 25.32
N CYS A 63 20.80 46.82 24.30
CA CYS A 63 22.27 47.02 24.19
C CYS A 63 22.62 48.52 23.86
N PRO A 64 23.87 48.98 23.56
CA PRO A 64 25.18 48.32 23.28
C PRO A 64 26.35 49.04 24.06
N PRO A 65 27.58 49.40 23.57
CA PRO A 65 28.39 49.05 22.37
C PRO A 65 29.95 48.89 22.55
N PHE A 66 30.66 48.69 21.41
CA PHE A 66 32.12 48.82 21.11
C PHE A 66 33.07 47.67 21.56
N GLY A 67 34.05 47.19 20.78
CA GLY A 67 34.52 47.47 19.39
C GLY A 67 36.02 47.09 19.24
N GLY A 68 36.64 46.82 18.07
CA GLY A 68 36.17 46.69 16.67
C GLY A 68 37.33 46.81 15.64
N ALA A 69 37.13 46.32 14.39
CA ALA A 69 37.94 46.57 13.16
C ALA A 69 39.31 45.83 13.02
N LEU A 70 39.88 45.57 11.82
CA LEU A 70 39.65 46.07 10.44
C LEU A 70 39.98 45.00 9.34
N ILE A 71 40.00 45.39 8.06
CA ILE A 71 39.80 44.56 6.83
C ILE A 71 41.04 44.61 5.89
N VAL A 72 41.18 43.64 4.95
CA VAL A 72 41.56 43.77 3.50
C VAL A 72 42.44 42.61 2.95
N THR A 73 42.27 42.34 1.64
CA THR A 73 42.78 41.30 0.72
C THR A 73 44.33 41.28 0.54
N ASP A 74 45.02 40.30 -0.09
CA ASP A 74 44.90 39.85 -1.51
C ASP A 74 46.01 38.81 -1.92
N VAL A 75 45.91 38.24 -3.15
CA VAL A 75 46.94 37.58 -4.01
C VAL A 75 47.44 36.12 -3.74
N ALA A 76 47.79 35.46 -4.86
CA ALA A 76 48.13 34.05 -5.15
C ALA A 76 49.57 33.55 -4.77
N PRO A 77 49.90 32.25 -4.98
CA PRO A 77 50.96 31.53 -4.23
C PRO A 77 52.27 31.23 -5.00
N GLN A 78 53.35 30.77 -4.32
CA GLN A 78 54.41 29.91 -4.90
C GLN A 78 55.34 29.17 -3.89
N GLN A 79 55.59 27.88 -4.18
CA GLN A 79 56.83 27.07 -4.03
C GLN A 79 57.39 26.57 -2.65
N ARG A 80 58.18 25.47 -2.76
CA ARG A 80 58.77 24.59 -1.71
C ARG A 80 60.20 25.03 -1.29
N PRO A 81 60.81 24.42 -0.25
CA PRO A 81 61.76 23.29 -0.44
C PRO A 81 61.55 22.13 0.58
N GLN A 82 61.76 20.83 0.30
CA GLN A 82 62.95 20.04 -0.12
C GLN A 82 64.01 19.76 0.98
N SER A 83 64.09 18.49 1.43
CA SER A 83 65.31 17.71 1.74
C SER A 83 64.94 16.31 2.28
N ASN A 84 65.70 15.22 2.14
CA ASN A 84 66.54 14.61 1.09
C ASN A 84 67.22 13.35 1.70
N TYR A 85 67.84 12.51 0.87
CA TYR A 85 68.64 11.30 1.21
C TYR A 85 67.87 10.06 1.71
N SER A 86 68.14 8.79 1.35
CA SER A 86 68.95 8.05 0.34
C SER A 86 69.05 6.59 0.87
N GLN A 87 69.39 5.49 0.16
CA GLN A 87 69.96 5.22 -1.17
C GLN A 87 69.79 3.71 -1.51
N ALA A 88 69.69 3.36 -2.81
CA ALA A 88 70.11 2.13 -3.56
C ALA A 88 70.05 0.70 -2.91
N LEU A 89 69.92 -0.45 -3.61
CA LEU A 89 70.31 -0.91 -4.96
C LEU A 89 69.22 -1.87 -5.51
N GLU A 90 68.68 -1.70 -6.72
CA GLU A 90 69.14 -2.25 -8.03
C GLU A 90 69.08 -3.79 -8.22
N TYR A 91 68.14 -4.24 -9.09
CA TYR A 91 68.46 -5.17 -10.19
C TYR A 91 67.39 -5.10 -11.32
N GLN A 92 67.82 -5.06 -12.58
CA GLN A 92 67.01 -5.18 -13.81
C GLN A 92 67.76 -6.09 -14.80
N PRO A 93 67.06 -6.83 -15.68
CA PRO A 93 66.93 -6.42 -17.11
C PRO A 93 65.47 -6.53 -17.62
N ASP A 94 64.95 -5.66 -18.51
CA ASP A 94 65.23 -5.48 -19.95
C ASP A 94 64.63 -6.64 -20.79
N VAL A 95 63.89 -6.49 -21.92
CA VAL A 95 63.97 -5.55 -23.06
C VAL A 95 62.60 -5.33 -23.74
N GLY A 96 62.33 -4.16 -24.35
CA GLY A 96 61.29 -3.99 -25.39
C GLY A 96 60.74 -2.57 -25.58
N ARG A 97 61.00 -1.91 -26.73
CA ARG A 97 60.72 -0.47 -26.98
C ARG A 97 59.44 -0.16 -27.82
N PRO A 98 58.97 1.11 -27.87
CA PRO A 98 57.62 1.49 -28.33
C PRO A 98 57.55 2.18 -29.71
N LEU A 99 56.32 2.45 -30.16
CA LEU A 99 55.92 3.44 -31.19
C LEU A 99 54.77 4.26 -30.58
N ASP A 100 54.99 5.49 -30.12
CA ASP A 100 55.14 6.79 -30.83
C ASP A 100 53.79 7.47 -31.17
N ARG A 101 53.74 8.78 -30.90
CA ARG A 101 52.54 9.58 -30.64
C ARG A 101 52.59 10.88 -31.45
N ARG A 102 52.25 10.81 -32.74
CA ARG A 102 52.12 11.99 -33.60
C ARG A 102 50.92 11.89 -34.54
N GLN A 103 49.79 12.41 -34.08
CA GLN A 103 48.89 13.28 -34.86
C GLN A 103 47.81 13.81 -33.90
N TYR A 104 48.19 14.83 -33.15
CA TYR A 104 47.27 15.79 -32.53
C TYR A 104 47.71 17.18 -33.00
N GLN A 105 46.73 18.01 -33.35
CA GLN A 105 46.84 19.39 -33.87
C GLN A 105 47.33 19.53 -35.32
N GLU A 106 46.37 19.58 -36.24
CA GLU A 106 46.22 20.66 -37.23
C GLU A 106 44.76 20.67 -37.75
N ALA A 107 44.08 21.83 -37.70
CA ALA A 107 42.67 22.11 -38.13
C ALA A 107 41.56 21.27 -37.44
N GLU A 108 40.53 21.77 -36.72
CA GLU A 108 39.86 23.09 -36.64
C GLU A 108 39.25 23.64 -37.94
N GLN A 109 37.95 24.02 -37.86
CA GLN A 109 37.01 24.42 -38.94
C GLN A 109 36.42 23.20 -39.71
N GLU A 110 35.09 22.98 -39.84
CA GLU A 110 33.89 23.83 -39.63
C GLU A 110 32.70 23.09 -38.94
N TYR A 111 31.75 23.90 -38.43
CA TYR A 111 30.34 23.70 -38.01
C TYR A 111 29.48 22.68 -38.84
N GLU A 112 28.29 22.17 -38.44
CA GLU A 112 27.36 22.31 -37.27
C GLU A 112 26.38 21.10 -37.20
N ASP A 113 25.64 20.97 -36.08
CA ASP A 113 24.34 20.27 -35.84
C ASP A 113 24.05 18.81 -36.28
N GLU A 114 23.96 17.89 -35.31
CA GLU A 114 22.70 17.30 -34.78
C GLU A 114 23.02 16.19 -33.75
N ASP A 115 22.82 16.45 -32.44
CA ASP A 115 23.07 15.49 -31.35
C ASP A 115 21.76 14.85 -30.85
N ALA A 116 21.62 13.53 -31.03
CA ALA A 116 20.47 12.74 -30.59
C ALA A 116 20.93 11.62 -29.64
N GLY A 117 21.29 12.01 -28.41
CA GLY A 117 21.75 11.11 -27.36
C GLY A 117 20.72 10.05 -26.94
N TYR A 118 21.12 8.78 -27.06
CA TYR A 118 20.35 7.59 -26.67
C TYR A 118 20.46 7.32 -25.16
N THR A 119 19.35 7.32 -24.43
CA THR A 119 19.27 6.96 -23.00
C THR A 119 18.64 5.58 -22.78
N PRO A 120 19.19 4.72 -21.90
CA PRO A 120 18.59 3.43 -21.55
C PRO A 120 17.28 3.58 -20.74
N PRO A 121 16.42 2.55 -20.70
CA PRO A 121 15.07 2.65 -20.13
C PRO A 121 15.04 2.59 -18.60
N ASN A 122 14.14 3.37 -17.99
CA ASN A 122 13.89 3.39 -16.54
C ASN A 122 12.82 2.37 -16.14
N ASP A 123 13.07 1.65 -15.04
CA ASP A 123 12.08 0.85 -14.31
C ASP A 123 11.04 1.75 -13.59
N PRO A 124 9.76 1.34 -13.54
CA PRO A 124 8.75 1.91 -12.66
C PRO A 124 8.28 0.91 -11.58
N ASP A 125 8.36 1.30 -10.30
CA ASP A 125 7.29 1.21 -9.29
C ASP A 125 7.86 1.37 -7.87
N ASP A 126 7.58 2.53 -7.25
CA ASP A 126 7.92 2.83 -5.85
C ASP A 126 6.63 3.27 -5.13
N PHE A 127 6.23 2.56 -4.06
CA PHE A 127 4.98 2.83 -3.33
C PHE A 127 5.16 2.70 -1.80
N TYR A 128 5.64 3.78 -1.18
CA TYR A 128 5.64 4.10 0.27
C TYR A 128 6.56 3.23 1.17
N ALA A 129 7.37 3.77 2.10
CA ALA A 129 7.57 5.17 2.52
C ALA A 129 8.94 5.38 3.21
N GLY A 130 9.36 6.64 3.37
CA GLY A 130 10.49 7.02 4.23
C GLY A 130 10.41 8.46 4.76
N ASN A 131 10.43 8.61 6.09
CA ASN A 131 10.87 9.84 6.78
C ASN A 131 12.37 9.65 7.08
N GLY A 132 13.29 10.53 6.70
CA GLY A 132 13.50 11.87 7.27
C GLY A 132 14.90 11.88 7.91
N THR A 133 15.85 12.73 7.50
CA THR A 133 15.88 14.15 7.89
C THR A 133 16.95 14.93 7.10
N GLY A 134 16.72 16.24 6.92
CA GLY A 134 17.79 17.22 7.14
C GLY A 134 18.70 17.68 5.98
N SER A 135 18.17 18.21 4.87
CA SER A 135 18.60 19.50 4.29
C SER A 135 17.77 19.91 3.06
N ARG A 136 17.32 21.17 3.01
CA ARG A 136 16.45 21.72 1.93
C ARG A 136 17.20 21.87 0.61
N PRO A 137 16.54 21.58 -0.52
CA PRO A 137 16.10 22.68 -1.39
C PRO A 137 14.59 22.66 -1.67
N ALA A 138 14.06 23.76 -2.22
CA ALA A 138 12.62 23.95 -2.41
C ALA A 138 12.11 23.44 -3.77
N SER A 139 11.02 22.66 -3.75
CA SER A 139 10.17 22.32 -4.90
C SER A 139 8.76 22.03 -4.34
N THR A 140 7.82 22.98 -4.33
CA THR A 140 6.95 23.37 -5.46
C THR A 140 6.27 22.18 -6.15
N TYR A 141 5.35 21.52 -5.46
CA TYR A 141 4.44 20.56 -6.07
C TYR A 141 3.36 21.30 -6.88
N MET A 142 3.50 21.32 -8.20
CA MET A 142 2.42 21.64 -9.14
C MET A 142 1.65 20.37 -9.48
N PRO A 143 0.30 20.36 -9.45
CA PRO A 143 -0.47 19.25 -10.00
C PRO A 143 -0.41 19.26 -11.53
N GLU A 144 -0.32 18.08 -12.16
CA GLU A 144 -0.17 17.97 -13.62
C GLU A 144 -1.29 18.63 -14.42
N SER A 145 -0.88 19.29 -15.50
CA SER A 145 -1.75 19.94 -16.48
C SER A 145 -2.43 18.94 -17.42
N PHE A 146 -3.73 19.12 -17.63
CA PHE A 146 -4.50 18.43 -18.67
C PHE A 146 -3.91 18.65 -20.08
N PRO A 147 -3.96 17.66 -20.99
CA PRO A 147 -3.65 17.88 -22.41
C PRO A 147 -4.69 18.81 -23.06
N PRO A 148 -4.35 19.48 -24.19
CA PRO A 148 -5.20 20.50 -24.78
C PRO A 148 -6.46 19.89 -25.42
N ALA A 149 -7.58 19.94 -24.70
CA ALA A 149 -8.89 19.59 -25.23
C ALA A 149 -9.38 20.66 -26.22
N GLY A 150 -9.91 20.21 -27.37
CA GLY A 150 -10.59 21.07 -28.34
C GLY A 150 -11.85 21.77 -27.78
N PRO A 151 -12.53 22.60 -28.58
CA PRO A 151 -13.57 23.51 -28.11
C PRO A 151 -14.82 22.78 -27.57
N GLY A 152 -14.84 22.45 -26.27
CA GLY A 152 -15.96 21.74 -25.66
C GLY A 152 -15.95 21.50 -24.14
N SER A 153 -14.89 21.86 -23.40
CA SER A 153 -14.81 21.53 -21.96
C SER A 153 -15.74 22.39 -21.09
N ARG A 154 -16.52 21.74 -20.21
CA ARG A 154 -17.46 22.36 -19.25
C ARG A 154 -16.89 22.32 -17.83
N SER A 155 -17.15 23.37 -17.04
CA SER A 155 -16.70 23.50 -15.64
C SER A 155 -17.18 22.34 -14.75
N ILE A 156 -16.36 21.94 -13.78
CA ILE A 156 -16.65 20.88 -12.80
C ILE A 156 -17.83 21.24 -11.88
N ALA A 157 -18.18 22.53 -11.74
CA ALA A 157 -19.44 22.96 -11.12
C ALA A 157 -20.71 22.43 -11.86
N ALA A 158 -20.57 21.98 -13.11
CA ALA A 158 -21.64 21.36 -13.90
C ALA A 158 -21.80 19.85 -13.69
N GLN A 159 -20.99 19.20 -12.83
CA GLN A 159 -21.20 17.80 -12.42
C GLN A 159 -22.22 17.64 -11.28
N SER A 160 -23.09 18.63 -11.06
CA SER A 160 -24.43 18.36 -10.53
C SER A 160 -25.31 17.65 -11.58
N THR A 161 -24.83 16.50 -12.08
CA THR A 161 -25.73 15.50 -12.66
C THR A 161 -26.58 15.00 -11.52
N ARG A 162 -27.82 15.49 -11.51
CA ARG A 162 -28.92 15.09 -10.65
C ARG A 162 -28.99 13.57 -10.51
N GLY A 163 -28.36 13.02 -9.46
CA GLY A 163 -28.90 11.84 -8.81
C GLY A 163 -30.36 12.14 -8.42
N PRO A 164 -31.25 11.14 -8.39
CA PRO A 164 -32.57 11.37 -7.83
C PRO A 164 -32.37 11.92 -6.42
N SER A 165 -32.83 13.16 -6.20
CA SER A 165 -32.98 13.67 -4.83
C SER A 165 -33.70 12.58 -4.04
N PRO A 166 -33.19 12.16 -2.86
CA PRO A 166 -33.98 11.29 -2.00
C PRO A 166 -35.38 11.88 -1.87
N PRO A 167 -36.44 11.05 -1.81
CA PRO A 167 -37.79 11.58 -1.66
C PRO A 167 -37.75 12.57 -0.51
N PRO A 168 -38.24 13.82 -0.70
CA PRO A 168 -38.07 14.85 0.29
C PRO A 168 -38.60 14.30 1.62
N GLY A 169 -37.79 14.41 2.68
CA GLY A 169 -38.27 14.12 4.02
C GLY A 169 -39.57 14.89 4.26
N PRO A 170 -40.53 14.33 5.02
CA PRO A 170 -41.89 14.86 5.11
C PRO A 170 -41.84 16.38 5.33
N ILE A 171 -42.28 17.13 4.31
CA ILE A 171 -41.88 18.53 4.11
C ILE A 171 -42.37 19.45 5.25
N LEU A 172 -43.39 19.00 5.99
CA LEU A 172 -43.91 19.68 7.19
C LEU A 172 -44.25 18.66 8.28
N ASP A 173 -43.93 18.99 9.52
CA ASP A 173 -44.70 18.50 10.67
C ASP A 173 -46.08 19.15 10.60
N HIS A 174 -47.12 18.36 10.35
CA HIS A 174 -48.50 18.86 10.24
C HIS A 174 -49.16 19.18 11.59
N SER A 175 -48.43 19.18 12.71
CA SER A 175 -48.96 19.33 14.07
C SER A 175 -49.65 20.67 14.37
N HIS A 176 -49.38 21.74 13.61
CA HIS A 176 -50.06 23.04 13.73
C HIS A 176 -51.47 23.03 13.14
N LEU A 177 -51.70 22.21 12.11
CA LEU A 177 -53.04 21.89 11.63
C LEU A 177 -53.65 20.88 12.59
N ARG A 178 -54.70 21.27 13.33
CA ARG A 178 -55.39 20.39 14.29
C ARG A 178 -56.70 19.79 13.74
N PRO A 179 -56.69 18.74 12.91
CA PRO A 179 -57.67 17.68 13.06
C PRO A 179 -57.34 16.97 14.39
N GLY A 180 -58.20 17.12 15.40
CA GLY A 180 -57.96 16.54 16.73
C GLY A 180 -57.73 15.02 16.67
N ASN A 181 -56.92 14.51 17.62
CA ASN A 181 -56.36 13.18 17.94
C ASN A 181 -56.58 11.92 17.05
N HIS A 182 -57.55 11.87 16.14
CA HIS A 182 -57.81 10.76 15.22
C HIS A 182 -57.03 10.86 13.89
N ALA A 183 -56.33 11.97 13.61
CA ALA A 183 -55.72 12.24 12.31
C ALA A 183 -54.62 11.23 11.88
N ALA A 184 -53.83 10.72 12.83
CA ALA A 184 -52.71 9.82 12.55
C ALA A 184 -53.12 8.38 12.14
N LEU A 185 -54.42 8.08 12.14
CA LEU A 185 -54.99 6.76 11.81
C LEU A 185 -55.88 6.78 10.56
N LEU A 186 -55.89 7.88 9.80
CA LEU A 186 -56.73 8.06 8.62
C LEU A 186 -56.00 7.69 7.32
N SER A 187 -56.73 7.10 6.37
CA SER A 187 -56.21 6.86 5.02
C SER A 187 -55.87 8.19 4.32
N HIS A 188 -54.88 8.17 3.41
CA HIS A 188 -54.50 9.35 2.62
C HIS A 188 -55.70 10.03 1.93
N GLU A 189 -56.69 9.25 1.48
CA GLU A 189 -57.92 9.77 0.88
C GLU A 189 -58.75 10.59 1.87
N ARG A 190 -58.93 10.10 3.10
CA ARG A 190 -59.71 10.80 4.12
C ARG A 190 -59.00 12.05 4.62
N THR A 191 -57.67 12.04 4.66
CA THR A 191 -56.86 13.23 4.92
C THR A 191 -57.01 14.25 3.78
N LEU A 192 -56.92 13.85 2.51
CA LEU A 192 -57.17 14.72 1.35
C LEU A 192 -58.57 15.37 1.38
N GLU A 193 -59.61 14.63 1.80
CA GLU A 193 -60.97 15.19 1.96
C GLU A 193 -61.04 16.25 3.06
N LEU A 194 -60.43 16.01 4.22
CA LEU A 194 -60.40 16.98 5.32
C LEU A 194 -59.64 18.26 4.93
N TYR A 195 -58.48 18.12 4.27
CA TYR A 195 -57.72 19.24 3.74
C TYR A 195 -58.51 20.00 2.65
N ARG A 196 -59.16 19.32 1.71
CA ARG A 196 -60.07 19.94 0.72
C ARG A 196 -61.22 20.71 1.39
N ALA A 197 -61.78 20.19 2.48
CA ALA A 197 -62.85 20.84 3.22
C ALA A 197 -62.38 22.09 3.99
N ASN A 198 -61.12 22.13 4.43
CA ASN A 198 -60.50 23.28 5.09
C ASN A 198 -60.03 24.34 4.08
N ALA A 199 -59.32 23.93 3.03
CA ALA A 199 -58.84 24.83 1.97
C ALA A 199 -59.98 25.56 1.23
N LYS A 200 -61.18 24.96 1.15
CA LYS A 200 -62.38 25.63 0.60
C LYS A 200 -62.98 26.71 1.51
N LYS A 201 -62.66 26.71 2.81
CA LYS A 201 -63.21 27.66 3.81
C LYS A 201 -62.28 28.84 4.08
N THR A 202 -60.99 28.71 3.78
CA THR A 202 -59.94 29.65 4.16
C THR A 202 -59.34 30.33 2.93
N GLN A 203 -59.19 31.66 2.96
CA GLN A 203 -58.56 32.46 1.89
C GLN A 203 -57.05 32.72 2.12
N ASP A 204 -56.49 32.15 3.18
CA ASP A 204 -55.09 32.29 3.56
C ASP A 204 -54.18 31.64 2.49
N PRO A 205 -53.24 32.38 1.88
CA PRO A 205 -52.34 31.84 0.87
C PRO A 205 -51.42 30.73 1.41
N ASP A 206 -51.04 30.77 2.68
CA ASP A 206 -50.10 29.80 3.26
C ASP A 206 -50.78 28.43 3.44
N ILE A 207 -52.01 28.41 3.97
CA ILE A 207 -52.81 27.17 4.10
C ILE A 207 -53.18 26.60 2.72
N GLN A 208 -53.45 27.46 1.73
CA GLN A 208 -53.68 27.02 0.35
C GLN A 208 -52.41 26.47 -0.30
N PHE A 209 -51.23 27.01 0.05
CA PHE A 209 -49.93 26.50 -0.38
C PHE A 209 -49.62 25.14 0.24
N GLU A 210 -49.74 24.99 1.57
CA GLU A 210 -49.56 23.72 2.27
C GLU A 210 -50.45 22.61 1.70
N PHE A 211 -51.71 22.93 1.40
CA PHE A 211 -52.62 21.98 0.75
C PHE A 211 -52.15 21.58 -0.66
N ALA A 212 -51.58 22.50 -1.43
CA ALA A 212 -51.01 22.19 -2.74
C ALA A 212 -49.75 21.31 -2.65
N VAL A 213 -48.87 21.58 -1.68
CA VAL A 213 -47.70 20.73 -1.37
C VAL A 213 -48.18 19.32 -1.00
N PHE A 214 -49.15 19.21 -0.10
CA PHE A 214 -49.71 17.93 0.34
C PHE A 214 -50.37 17.14 -0.81
N MET A 215 -51.09 17.79 -1.73
CA MET A 215 -51.63 17.12 -2.93
C MET A 215 -50.51 16.56 -3.83
N ILE A 216 -49.40 17.28 -4.01
CA ILE A 216 -48.25 16.79 -4.79
C ILE A 216 -47.54 15.65 -4.06
N ASP A 217 -47.42 15.71 -2.74
CA ASP A 217 -46.80 14.64 -1.96
C ASP A 217 -47.65 13.36 -1.94
N ALA A 218 -48.97 13.49 -1.69
CA ALA A 218 -49.93 12.39 -1.81
C ALA A 218 -49.95 11.80 -3.23
N SER A 219 -49.70 12.60 -4.28
CA SER A 219 -49.55 12.10 -5.65
C SER A 219 -48.29 11.25 -5.87
N LYS A 220 -47.28 11.36 -5.00
CA LYS A 220 -46.06 10.52 -5.02
C LYS A 220 -46.23 9.27 -4.16
N SER A 221 -46.90 9.37 -3.01
CA SER A 221 -47.09 8.24 -2.08
C SER A 221 -48.24 7.30 -2.44
N MET A 222 -49.17 7.69 -3.33
CA MET A 222 -50.24 6.80 -3.78
C MET A 222 -49.69 5.54 -4.48
N PRO A 223 -50.05 4.33 -4.01
CA PRO A 223 -49.61 3.09 -4.65
C PRO A 223 -50.27 2.92 -6.02
N ILE A 224 -49.45 2.60 -7.03
CA ILE A 224 -49.91 2.21 -8.36
C ILE A 224 -49.84 0.68 -8.41
N PRO A 225 -50.93 -0.04 -8.75
CA PRO A 225 -50.89 -1.49 -8.87
C PRO A 225 -49.89 -1.94 -9.95
N GLU A 226 -49.22 -3.08 -9.75
CA GLU A 226 -48.34 -3.65 -10.78
C GLU A 226 -49.12 -3.98 -12.04
N ASN A 227 -48.59 -3.59 -13.20
CA ASN A 227 -49.28 -3.78 -14.47
C ASN A 227 -49.31 -5.26 -14.86
N THR A 228 -50.50 -5.87 -14.77
CA THR A 228 -50.77 -7.24 -15.20
C THR A 228 -51.91 -7.26 -16.23
N PRO A 229 -51.97 -8.26 -17.13
CA PRO A 229 -53.00 -8.31 -18.17
C PRO A 229 -54.46 -8.25 -17.66
N GLY A 230 -54.69 -8.60 -16.38
CA GLY A 230 -56.01 -8.56 -15.75
C GLY A 230 -56.38 -7.27 -15.01
N ASN A 231 -55.47 -6.31 -14.83
CA ASN A 231 -55.72 -5.10 -14.02
C ASN A 231 -55.46 -3.75 -14.71
N LEU A 232 -55.21 -3.74 -16.02
CA LEU A 232 -54.94 -2.53 -16.84
C LEU A 232 -55.85 -1.33 -16.49
N LEU A 233 -57.18 -1.53 -16.45
CA LEU A 233 -58.16 -0.50 -16.13
C LEU A 233 -58.04 0.08 -14.70
N GLN A 234 -57.49 -0.69 -13.75
CA GLN A 234 -57.23 -0.23 -12.38
C GLN A 234 -55.95 0.61 -12.32
N VAL A 235 -54.93 0.23 -13.09
CA VAL A 235 -53.68 0.99 -13.24
C VAL A 235 -53.94 2.33 -13.92
N GLU A 236 -54.71 2.34 -15.02
CA GLU A 236 -55.12 3.56 -15.72
C GLU A 236 -55.85 4.55 -14.79
N LYS A 237 -56.84 4.06 -14.01
CA LYS A 237 -57.56 4.89 -13.03
C LYS A 237 -56.66 5.43 -11.91
N ALA A 238 -55.66 4.66 -11.47
CA ALA A 238 -54.69 5.12 -10.47
C ALA A 238 -53.79 6.23 -11.02
N LEU A 239 -53.36 6.11 -12.29
CA LEU A 239 -52.59 7.14 -12.99
C LEU A 239 -53.41 8.41 -13.25
N GLU A 240 -54.65 8.28 -13.71
CA GLU A 240 -55.58 9.41 -13.91
C GLU A 240 -55.79 10.20 -12.61
N LYS A 241 -56.11 9.51 -11.51
CA LYS A 241 -56.26 10.12 -10.17
C LYS A 241 -55.00 10.82 -9.69
N ARG A 242 -53.80 10.28 -9.99
CA ARG A 242 -52.51 10.91 -9.68
C ARG A 242 -52.32 12.19 -10.50
N GLU A 243 -52.57 12.14 -11.80
CA GLU A 243 -52.48 13.31 -12.66
C GLU A 243 -53.46 14.41 -12.22
N ASP A 244 -54.67 14.06 -11.81
CA ASP A 244 -55.70 15.02 -11.42
C ASP A 244 -55.36 15.76 -10.12
N LEU A 245 -54.76 15.10 -9.14
CA LEU A 245 -54.20 15.78 -7.96
C LEU A 245 -53.06 16.74 -8.35
N ILE A 246 -52.18 16.33 -9.29
CA ILE A 246 -51.11 17.20 -9.79
C ILE A 246 -51.70 18.40 -10.56
N LYS A 247 -52.72 18.20 -11.39
CA LYS A 247 -53.44 19.27 -12.11
C LYS A 247 -54.09 20.25 -11.12
N GLU A 248 -54.83 19.74 -10.13
CA GLU A 248 -55.46 20.56 -9.07
C GLU A 248 -54.41 21.40 -8.33
N ALA A 249 -53.36 20.77 -7.80
CA ALA A 249 -52.27 21.45 -7.10
C ALA A 249 -51.58 22.51 -7.95
N MET A 250 -51.26 22.19 -9.21
CA MET A 250 -50.59 23.14 -10.12
C MET A 250 -51.49 24.32 -10.50
N THR A 251 -52.83 24.17 -10.53
CA THR A 251 -53.73 25.32 -10.71
C THR A 251 -53.80 26.20 -9.47
N LEU A 252 -53.73 25.61 -8.28
CA LEU A 252 -53.72 26.35 -7.01
C LEU A 252 -52.40 27.12 -6.83
N LEU A 253 -51.25 26.46 -7.08
CA LEU A 253 -49.92 27.09 -7.03
C LEU A 253 -49.79 28.25 -8.02
N LYS A 254 -50.30 28.13 -9.25
CA LYS A 254 -50.32 29.26 -10.21
C LYS A 254 -51.09 30.45 -9.65
N ARG A 255 -52.32 30.22 -9.16
CA ARG A 255 -53.16 31.28 -8.58
C ARG A 255 -52.49 31.98 -7.39
N LEU A 256 -51.73 31.25 -6.56
CA LEU A 256 -50.97 31.82 -5.45
C LEU A 256 -49.71 32.55 -5.91
N ALA A 257 -49.01 32.01 -6.91
CA ALA A 257 -47.83 32.64 -7.50
C ALA A 257 -48.17 33.97 -8.20
N ASP A 258 -49.28 34.02 -8.93
CA ASP A 258 -49.84 35.22 -9.58
C ASP A 258 -50.25 36.29 -8.57
N ARG A 259 -50.63 35.88 -7.33
CA ARG A 259 -50.93 36.77 -6.20
C ARG A 259 -49.68 37.29 -5.48
N GLY A 260 -48.48 36.93 -5.91
CA GLY A 260 -47.22 37.41 -5.31
C GLY A 260 -46.71 36.59 -4.12
N HIS A 261 -47.30 35.43 -3.80
CA HIS A 261 -46.90 34.64 -2.63
C HIS A 261 -45.55 33.90 -2.90
N PRO A 262 -44.45 34.21 -2.18
CA PRO A 262 -43.11 33.81 -2.62
C PRO A 262 -42.83 32.31 -2.56
N ALA A 263 -43.35 31.60 -1.55
CA ALA A 263 -43.15 30.16 -1.40
C ALA A 263 -43.85 29.38 -2.53
N SER A 264 -45.08 29.77 -2.90
CA SER A 264 -45.74 29.21 -4.09
C SER A 264 -45.02 29.52 -5.40
N GLN A 265 -44.44 30.72 -5.57
CA GLN A 265 -43.63 31.03 -6.75
C GLN A 265 -42.39 30.12 -6.85
N TYR A 266 -41.67 29.94 -5.73
CA TYR A 266 -40.50 29.05 -5.64
C TYR A 266 -40.90 27.58 -5.91
N PHE A 267 -41.92 27.07 -5.23
CA PHE A 267 -42.33 25.68 -5.35
C PHE A 267 -42.96 25.34 -6.71
N LEU A 268 -43.67 26.29 -7.33
CA LEU A 268 -44.14 26.15 -8.71
C LEU A 268 -42.99 26.11 -9.71
N ALA A 269 -41.95 26.93 -9.49
CA ALA A 269 -40.72 26.88 -10.29
C ALA A 269 -39.97 25.56 -10.12
N ASP A 270 -39.85 25.06 -8.89
CA ASP A 270 -39.28 23.74 -8.60
C ASP A 270 -40.10 22.61 -9.26
N CYS A 271 -41.44 22.67 -9.21
CA CYS A 271 -42.30 21.73 -9.93
C CYS A 271 -41.97 21.69 -11.43
N TYR A 272 -41.84 22.85 -12.10
CA TYR A 272 -41.45 22.90 -13.51
C TYR A 272 -40.01 22.43 -13.76
N ALA A 273 -39.05 22.79 -12.92
CA ALA A 273 -37.66 22.30 -12.98
C ALA A 273 -37.57 20.77 -12.75
N ASN A 274 -38.57 20.19 -12.09
CA ASN A 274 -38.71 18.76 -11.81
C ASN A 274 -39.64 18.04 -12.79
N GLY A 275 -40.22 18.77 -13.76
CA GLY A 275 -41.19 18.24 -14.74
C GLY A 275 -42.59 17.96 -14.19
N ILE A 276 -42.84 18.20 -12.90
CA ILE A 276 -44.16 17.99 -12.27
C ILE A 276 -45.17 18.96 -12.90
N GLY A 277 -46.29 18.43 -13.41
CA GLY A 277 -47.33 19.22 -14.06
C GLY A 277 -46.96 19.76 -15.45
N THR A 278 -45.96 19.17 -16.10
CA THR A 278 -45.57 19.48 -17.49
C THR A 278 -46.01 18.36 -18.45
N PRO A 279 -46.21 18.64 -19.75
CA PRO A 279 -46.51 17.58 -20.71
C PRO A 279 -45.35 16.58 -20.80
N LYS A 280 -45.66 15.29 -20.60
CA LYS A 280 -44.69 14.17 -20.58
C LYS A 280 -43.64 14.24 -19.45
N ASN A 281 -43.94 14.93 -18.34
CA ASN A 281 -43.06 15.06 -17.16
C ASN A 281 -41.63 15.54 -17.50
N LYS A 282 -41.50 16.48 -18.45
CA LYS A 282 -40.21 17.04 -18.89
C LYS A 282 -39.85 18.30 -18.12
N GLN A 283 -38.59 18.42 -17.72
CA GLN A 283 -38.07 19.62 -17.07
C GLN A 283 -38.26 20.85 -17.98
N ASP A 284 -38.80 21.94 -17.42
CA ASP A 284 -39.12 23.16 -18.13
C ASP A 284 -38.52 24.37 -17.39
N PHE A 285 -37.27 24.69 -17.75
CA PHE A 285 -36.55 25.81 -17.15
C PHE A 285 -37.00 27.17 -17.68
N ASP A 286 -37.59 27.23 -18.88
CA ASP A 286 -38.10 28.46 -19.47
C ASP A 286 -39.27 29.03 -18.66
N ARG A 287 -40.11 28.17 -18.08
CA ARG A 287 -41.15 28.57 -17.11
C ARG A 287 -40.65 28.66 -15.67
N ALA A 288 -39.66 27.86 -15.28
CA ALA A 288 -39.13 27.89 -13.91
C ALA A 288 -38.30 29.16 -13.61
N TYR A 289 -37.39 29.55 -14.51
CA TYR A 289 -36.45 30.65 -14.26
C TYR A 289 -37.12 32.01 -13.96
N PRO A 290 -38.15 32.47 -14.72
CA PRO A 290 -38.85 33.72 -14.39
C PRO A 290 -39.50 33.71 -13.01
N LEU A 291 -40.02 32.56 -12.57
CA LEU A 291 -40.64 32.39 -11.26
C LEU A 291 -39.59 32.36 -10.13
N PHE A 292 -38.43 31.71 -10.32
CA PHE A 292 -37.31 31.82 -9.39
C PHE A 292 -36.83 33.27 -9.24
N VAL A 293 -36.70 34.02 -10.34
CA VAL A 293 -36.33 35.45 -10.29
C VAL A 293 -37.40 36.29 -9.59
N LEU A 294 -38.68 35.97 -9.75
CA LEU A 294 -39.79 36.67 -9.08
C LEU A 294 -39.78 36.40 -7.57
N ALA A 295 -39.72 35.14 -7.15
CA ALA A 295 -39.60 34.76 -5.73
C ALA A 295 -38.34 35.35 -5.08
N ALA A 296 -37.22 35.34 -5.80
CA ALA A 296 -35.97 35.99 -5.38
C ALA A 296 -36.14 37.51 -5.21
N LYS A 297 -36.91 38.20 -6.07
CA LYS A 297 -37.25 39.63 -5.88
C LYS A 297 -38.05 39.85 -4.61
N HIS A 298 -39.04 39.00 -4.33
CA HIS A 298 -39.83 39.02 -3.09
C HIS A 298 -39.07 38.53 -1.84
N GLY A 299 -37.79 38.19 -1.95
CA GLY A 299 -36.91 37.94 -0.80
C GLY A 299 -36.71 36.47 -0.41
N HIS A 300 -37.20 35.51 -1.20
CA HIS A 300 -37.01 34.09 -0.93
C HIS A 300 -35.53 33.68 -1.15
N PRO A 301 -34.82 33.15 -0.14
CA PRO A 301 -33.38 32.89 -0.23
C PRO A 301 -33.05 31.76 -1.23
N ASP A 302 -33.75 30.63 -1.15
CA ASP A 302 -33.54 29.47 -2.01
C ASP A 302 -33.86 29.78 -3.47
N ALA A 303 -34.90 30.59 -3.73
CA ALA A 303 -35.20 31.06 -5.07
C ALA A 303 -34.09 31.96 -5.64
N ALA A 304 -33.48 32.80 -4.81
CA ALA A 304 -32.32 33.60 -5.22
C ALA A 304 -31.10 32.70 -5.53
N TYR A 305 -30.86 31.66 -4.73
CA TYR A 305 -29.83 30.66 -5.03
C TYR A 305 -30.11 29.91 -6.35
N ARG A 306 -31.31 29.36 -6.54
CA ARG A 306 -31.72 28.68 -7.79
C ARG A 306 -31.63 29.60 -9.01
N ALA A 307 -32.07 30.85 -8.90
CA ALA A 307 -31.93 31.85 -9.98
C ALA A 307 -30.46 32.11 -10.34
N GLY A 308 -29.57 32.14 -9.33
CA GLY A 308 -28.12 32.22 -9.53
C GLY A 308 -27.58 31.02 -10.31
N THR A 309 -27.92 29.79 -9.88
CA THR A 309 -27.55 28.54 -10.58
C THR A 309 -28.07 28.49 -12.01
N CYS A 310 -29.30 28.94 -12.27
CA CYS A 310 -29.84 29.06 -13.62
C CYS A 310 -29.01 30.02 -14.49
N CYS A 311 -28.65 31.20 -13.98
CA CYS A 311 -27.78 32.16 -14.69
C CYS A 311 -26.36 31.61 -14.94
N GLU A 312 -25.84 30.80 -14.03
CA GLU A 312 -24.50 30.20 -14.15
C GLU A 312 -24.46 29.09 -15.22
N ASN A 313 -25.49 28.25 -15.29
CA ASN A 313 -25.58 27.11 -16.20
C ASN A 313 -26.28 27.44 -17.54
N GLY A 314 -27.00 28.56 -17.63
CA GLY A 314 -27.81 28.92 -18.79
C GLY A 314 -29.13 28.14 -18.88
N TRP A 315 -29.75 27.83 -17.73
CA TRP A 315 -31.04 27.14 -17.69
C TRP A 315 -32.20 28.15 -17.74
N GLY A 316 -33.02 28.10 -18.79
CA GLY A 316 -34.13 29.05 -19.00
C GLY A 316 -33.70 30.50 -19.27
N CYS A 317 -32.39 30.73 -19.44
CA CYS A 317 -31.79 32.05 -19.61
C CYS A 317 -30.42 31.96 -20.30
N ARG A 318 -29.85 33.10 -20.70
CA ARG A 318 -28.47 33.14 -21.19
C ARG A 318 -27.50 33.00 -20.02
N ARG A 319 -26.38 32.32 -20.26
CA ARG A 319 -25.30 32.16 -19.28
C ARG A 319 -24.66 33.53 -18.99
N GLU A 320 -24.84 34.03 -17.77
CA GLU A 320 -24.43 35.37 -17.35
C GLU A 320 -23.85 35.37 -15.93
N SER A 321 -22.53 35.19 -15.83
CA SER A 321 -21.81 35.09 -14.55
C SER A 321 -22.04 36.30 -13.62
N ALA A 322 -22.11 37.52 -14.17
CA ALA A 322 -22.35 38.73 -13.39
C ALA A 322 -23.75 38.74 -12.73
N LYS A 323 -24.78 38.24 -13.41
CA LYS A 323 -26.12 38.07 -12.82
C LYS A 323 -26.15 36.94 -11.80
N ALA A 324 -25.51 35.80 -12.10
CA ALA A 324 -25.38 34.70 -11.15
C ALA A 324 -24.77 35.18 -9.82
N LEU A 325 -23.68 35.95 -9.91
CA LEU A 325 -22.99 36.55 -8.77
C LEU A 325 -23.89 37.50 -7.95
N GLN A 326 -24.71 38.35 -8.61
CA GLN A 326 -25.68 39.21 -7.93
C GLN A 326 -26.72 38.40 -7.15
N PHE A 327 -27.26 37.33 -7.76
CA PHE A 327 -28.23 36.44 -7.11
C PHE A 327 -27.61 35.66 -5.95
N PHE A 328 -26.39 35.13 -6.10
CA PHE A 328 -25.68 34.47 -4.99
C PHE A 328 -25.36 35.44 -3.85
N LYS A 329 -24.90 36.66 -4.13
CA LYS A 329 -24.70 37.70 -3.10
C LYS A 329 -26.00 38.07 -2.39
N LYS A 330 -27.14 38.10 -3.09
CA LYS A 330 -28.46 38.29 -2.48
C LYS A 330 -28.85 37.13 -1.56
N ALA A 331 -28.69 35.89 -2.01
CA ALA A 331 -28.98 34.69 -1.20
C ALA A 331 -28.07 34.58 0.04
N ALA A 332 -26.78 34.90 -0.10
CA ALA A 332 -25.82 34.92 0.99
C ALA A 332 -26.06 36.07 2.01
N ALA A 333 -26.66 37.18 1.59
CA ALA A 333 -27.14 38.22 2.53
C ALA A 333 -28.28 37.70 3.42
N SER A 334 -29.08 36.74 2.93
CA SER A 334 -30.13 36.03 3.66
C SER A 334 -29.65 34.72 4.32
N LEU A 335 -28.34 34.56 4.53
CA LEU A 335 -27.72 33.41 5.20
C LEU A 335 -27.91 32.04 4.51
N HIS A 336 -28.21 32.01 3.20
CA HIS A 336 -28.35 30.75 2.45
C HIS A 336 -27.01 30.00 2.30
N PRO A 337 -26.84 28.79 2.88
CA PRO A 337 -25.53 28.12 2.97
C PRO A 337 -24.94 27.80 1.61
N GLY A 338 -25.69 27.14 0.72
CA GLY A 338 -25.22 26.81 -0.64
C GLY A 338 -24.78 28.02 -1.47
N ALA A 339 -25.26 29.22 -1.15
CA ALA A 339 -24.86 30.45 -1.84
C ALA A 339 -23.56 31.02 -1.28
N MET A 340 -23.39 31.00 0.05
CA MET A 340 -22.12 31.33 0.70
C MET A 340 -21.01 30.36 0.27
N TYR A 341 -21.30 29.05 0.23
CA TYR A 341 -20.42 28.02 -0.30
C TYR A 341 -19.98 28.33 -1.74
N ARG A 342 -20.96 28.54 -2.65
CA ARG A 342 -20.66 28.83 -4.08
C ARG A 342 -19.83 30.10 -4.26
N LEU A 343 -20.10 31.15 -3.47
CA LEU A 343 -19.29 32.37 -3.43
C LEU A 343 -17.88 32.10 -2.92
N GLY A 344 -17.75 31.34 -1.82
CA GLY A 344 -16.46 30.96 -1.25
C GLY A 344 -15.55 30.31 -2.30
N ILE A 345 -16.03 29.26 -2.96
CA ILE A 345 -15.30 28.58 -4.05
C ILE A 345 -15.04 29.52 -5.23
N ALA A 346 -15.99 30.40 -5.60
CA ALA A 346 -15.77 31.35 -6.69
C ALA A 346 -14.67 32.38 -6.40
N GLU A 347 -14.57 32.88 -5.16
CA GLU A 347 -13.49 33.78 -4.72
C GLU A 347 -12.14 33.04 -4.62
N LEU A 348 -12.11 31.78 -4.15
CA LEU A 348 -10.88 30.97 -4.09
C LEU A 348 -10.32 30.71 -5.51
N ASN A 349 -11.18 30.25 -6.42
CA ASN A 349 -10.77 29.82 -7.77
C ASN A 349 -10.66 30.98 -8.78
N GLY A 350 -11.27 32.14 -8.50
CA GLY A 350 -11.36 33.25 -9.46
C GLY A 350 -12.40 32.99 -10.56
N GLU A 351 -13.54 32.44 -10.17
CA GLU A 351 -14.64 32.10 -11.08
C GLU A 351 -15.67 33.24 -11.17
N LEU A 352 -16.69 33.05 -12.00
CA LEU A 352 -17.80 33.99 -12.22
C LEU A 352 -17.39 35.42 -12.66
N GLY A 353 -16.15 35.60 -13.11
CA GLY A 353 -15.59 36.89 -13.49
C GLY A 353 -15.00 37.69 -12.33
N GLN A 354 -14.74 37.06 -11.19
CA GLN A 354 -14.03 37.67 -10.05
C GLN A 354 -12.54 37.29 -10.04
N SER A 355 -11.69 38.16 -9.47
CA SER A 355 -10.28 37.86 -9.21
C SER A 355 -10.12 36.89 -8.03
N LYS A 356 -9.10 36.03 -8.07
CA LYS A 356 -8.76 35.14 -6.94
C LYS A 356 -8.52 35.95 -5.64
N SER A 357 -9.27 35.64 -4.60
CA SER A 357 -9.24 36.28 -3.28
C SER A 357 -9.34 35.21 -2.18
N PRO A 358 -8.22 34.57 -1.78
CA PRO A 358 -8.26 33.46 -0.82
C PRO A 358 -8.88 33.88 0.53
N LYS A 359 -8.61 35.12 0.96
CA LYS A 359 -9.09 35.67 2.24
C LYS A 359 -10.60 35.84 2.30
N GLU A 360 -11.23 36.39 1.27
CA GLU A 360 -12.69 36.51 1.24
C GLU A 360 -13.36 35.16 0.94
N GLY A 361 -12.73 34.28 0.14
CA GLY A 361 -13.21 32.91 -0.08
C GLY A 361 -13.34 32.10 1.21
N VAL A 362 -12.28 32.05 2.02
CA VAL A 362 -12.28 31.38 3.34
C VAL A 362 -13.33 31.97 4.27
N LYS A 363 -13.50 33.30 4.28
CA LYS A 363 -14.51 33.99 5.09
C LYS A 363 -15.94 33.62 4.70
N TRP A 364 -16.23 33.45 3.40
CA TRP A 364 -17.53 32.94 2.95
C TRP A 364 -17.73 31.47 3.29
N LEU A 365 -16.69 30.62 3.19
CA LEU A 365 -16.76 29.23 3.61
C LEU A 365 -17.04 29.08 5.11
N LYS A 366 -16.36 29.85 5.98
CA LYS A 366 -16.60 29.84 7.44
C LYS A 366 -18.05 30.21 7.78
N ARG A 367 -18.59 31.28 7.19
CA ARG A 367 -20.01 31.65 7.35
C ARG A 367 -20.97 30.59 6.81
N SER A 368 -20.58 29.88 5.75
CA SER A 368 -21.38 28.77 5.22
C SER A 368 -21.33 27.52 6.11
N ALA A 369 -20.23 27.28 6.80
CA ALA A 369 -20.06 26.18 7.75
C ALA A 369 -20.90 26.41 9.02
N GLU A 370 -20.92 27.65 9.55
CA GLU A 370 -21.76 28.07 10.69
C GLU A 370 -23.27 27.83 10.46
N HIS A 371 -23.71 27.82 9.20
CA HIS A 371 -25.10 27.58 8.80
C HIS A 371 -25.29 26.27 8.00
N ALA A 372 -24.34 25.33 8.07
CA ALA A 372 -24.43 24.08 7.31
C ALA A 372 -25.70 23.28 7.64
N THR A 373 -26.30 22.68 6.61
CA THR A 373 -27.46 21.79 6.73
C THR A 373 -27.16 20.47 6.01
N ALA A 374 -28.00 19.46 6.21
CA ALA A 374 -27.87 18.18 5.50
C ALA A 374 -27.96 18.31 3.96
N GLU A 375 -28.57 19.38 3.44
CA GLU A 375 -28.57 19.70 1.99
C GLU A 375 -27.27 20.38 1.53
N PHE A 376 -26.61 21.14 2.42
CA PHE A 376 -25.43 21.95 2.12
C PHE A 376 -24.24 21.73 3.08
N PRO A 377 -23.78 20.48 3.31
CA PRO A 377 -22.63 20.19 4.19
C PRO A 377 -21.27 20.51 3.53
N HIS A 378 -21.22 20.70 2.21
CA HIS A 378 -20.03 20.90 1.38
C HIS A 378 -19.02 21.94 1.94
N ALA A 379 -19.50 23.01 2.58
CA ALA A 379 -18.63 24.05 3.13
C ALA A 379 -17.75 23.58 4.29
N LEU A 380 -18.25 22.64 5.12
CA LEU A 380 -17.47 22.04 6.20
C LEU A 380 -16.34 21.17 5.63
N HIS A 381 -16.63 20.39 4.59
CA HIS A 381 -15.64 19.54 3.91
C HIS A 381 -14.52 20.37 3.27
N GLU A 382 -14.88 21.36 2.43
CA GLU A 382 -13.88 22.21 1.78
C GLU A 382 -13.08 23.03 2.80
N LEU A 383 -13.70 23.53 3.87
CA LEU A 383 -12.98 24.21 4.94
C LEU A 383 -11.99 23.28 5.65
N ALA A 384 -12.35 22.01 5.89
CA ALA A 384 -11.44 21.02 6.43
C ALA A 384 -10.24 20.75 5.51
N LEU A 385 -10.47 20.58 4.19
CA LEU A 385 -9.39 20.41 3.20
C LEU A 385 -8.46 21.63 3.13
N LEU A 386 -8.97 22.84 3.38
CA LEU A 386 -8.15 24.04 3.48
C LEU A 386 -7.32 24.10 4.77
N HIS A 387 -7.84 23.59 5.89
CA HIS A 387 -7.09 23.44 7.14
C HIS A 387 -6.13 22.24 7.12
N GLU A 388 -6.35 21.23 6.27
CA GLU A 388 -5.38 20.17 5.97
C GLU A 388 -4.19 20.69 5.14
N ARG A 389 -4.46 21.47 4.08
CA ARG A 389 -3.43 21.95 3.14
C ARG A 389 -2.71 23.23 3.59
N GLY A 390 -3.42 24.11 4.28
CA GLY A 390 -2.98 25.48 4.55
C GLY A 390 -3.06 26.42 3.32
N ILE A 391 -3.13 27.73 3.59
CA ILE A 391 -2.92 28.80 2.61
C ILE A 391 -2.08 29.89 3.29
N ASP A 392 -0.91 30.19 2.74
CA ASP A 392 0.01 31.21 3.25
C ASP A 392 -0.70 32.52 3.60
N ASN A 393 -0.50 32.98 4.84
CA ASN A 393 -1.07 34.21 5.41
C ASN A 393 -2.62 34.29 5.44
N VAL A 394 -3.34 33.18 5.22
CA VAL A 394 -4.81 33.13 5.27
C VAL A 394 -5.36 32.00 6.16
N VAL A 395 -4.83 30.78 6.03
CA VAL A 395 -5.22 29.60 6.81
C VAL A 395 -3.97 28.83 7.19
N PHE A 396 -3.71 28.66 8.49
CA PHE A 396 -2.65 27.77 8.95
C PHE A 396 -3.15 26.32 8.98
N VAL A 397 -2.23 25.37 8.90
CA VAL A 397 -2.53 23.94 8.96
C VAL A 397 -2.98 23.58 10.38
N ASP A 398 -4.18 23.01 10.50
CA ASP A 398 -4.79 22.61 11.77
C ASP A 398 -5.53 21.28 11.58
N TYR A 399 -4.87 20.19 11.97
CA TYR A 399 -5.38 18.85 11.74
C TYR A 399 -6.50 18.44 12.71
N GLU A 400 -6.47 18.94 13.95
CA GLU A 400 -7.52 18.70 14.94
C GLU A 400 -8.82 19.37 14.48
N TYR A 401 -8.75 20.66 14.12
CA TYR A 401 -9.90 21.40 13.62
C TYR A 401 -10.41 20.89 12.26
N ALA A 402 -9.51 20.45 11.36
CA ALA A 402 -9.92 19.79 10.12
C ALA A 402 -10.72 18.51 10.39
N THR A 403 -10.30 17.70 11.36
CA THR A 403 -10.99 16.46 11.76
C THR A 403 -12.36 16.76 12.38
N GLU A 404 -12.49 17.77 13.23
CA GLU A 404 -13.79 18.23 13.77
C GLU A 404 -14.76 18.67 12.67
N LEU A 405 -14.29 19.43 11.68
CA LEU A 405 -15.09 19.88 10.54
C LEU A 405 -15.54 18.72 9.65
N LEU A 406 -14.67 17.73 9.42
CA LEU A 406 -15.04 16.50 8.71
C LEU A 406 -16.10 15.71 9.49
N ALA A 407 -16.00 15.64 10.82
CA ALA A 407 -16.97 14.93 11.66
C ALA A 407 -18.35 15.58 11.59
N GLN A 408 -18.43 16.91 11.74
CA GLN A 408 -19.68 17.67 11.58
C GLN A 408 -20.30 17.46 10.19
N ALA A 409 -19.48 17.42 9.13
CA ALA A 409 -19.96 17.14 7.79
C ALA A 409 -20.46 15.70 7.62
N ALA A 410 -19.80 14.72 8.24
CA ALA A 410 -20.22 13.32 8.24
C ALA A 410 -21.55 13.11 9.01
N GLU A 411 -21.73 13.76 10.15
CA GLU A 411 -22.98 13.78 10.93
C GLU A 411 -24.15 14.38 10.14
N LEU A 412 -23.90 15.44 9.35
CA LEU A 412 -24.87 16.00 8.41
C LEU A 412 -25.14 15.10 7.18
N GLY A 413 -24.53 13.91 7.11
CA GLY A 413 -24.74 12.96 6.02
C GLY A 413 -23.95 13.30 4.76
N TYR A 414 -22.70 13.79 4.89
CA TYR A 414 -21.81 14.00 3.74
C TYR A 414 -20.80 12.86 3.55
N ALA A 415 -21.12 11.97 2.61
CA ALA A 415 -20.31 10.81 2.25
C ALA A 415 -18.81 11.07 2.04
N PRO A 416 -18.37 12.13 1.30
CA PRO A 416 -16.94 12.39 1.11
C PRO A 416 -16.19 12.73 2.39
N SER A 417 -16.82 13.41 3.36
CA SER A 417 -16.20 13.64 4.67
C SER A 417 -16.13 12.37 5.52
N ALA A 418 -17.20 11.57 5.52
CA ALA A 418 -17.20 10.27 6.19
C ALA A 418 -16.13 9.32 5.59
N TYR A 419 -16.00 9.28 4.26
CA TYR A 419 -14.91 8.55 3.60
C TYR A 419 -13.53 9.07 4.01
N ARG A 420 -13.33 10.39 4.04
CA ARG A 420 -12.05 10.99 4.44
C ARG A 420 -11.68 10.67 5.90
N LEU A 421 -12.65 10.66 6.82
CA LEU A 421 -12.43 10.19 8.19
C LEU A 421 -12.09 8.70 8.25
N GLY A 422 -12.77 7.88 7.45
CA GLY A 422 -12.46 6.46 7.29
C GLY A 422 -10.99 6.22 6.93
N GLU A 423 -10.45 6.97 5.96
CA GLU A 423 -9.01 6.94 5.63
C GLU A 423 -8.13 7.44 6.78
N CYS A 424 -8.56 8.46 7.53
CA CYS A 424 -7.75 9.04 8.60
C CYS A 424 -7.59 8.08 9.78
N TYR A 425 -8.65 7.35 10.16
CA TYR A 425 -8.58 6.29 11.16
C TYR A 425 -7.95 4.99 10.64
N GLU A 426 -7.97 4.72 9.32
CA GLU A 426 -7.26 3.58 8.72
C GLU A 426 -5.74 3.76 8.74
N TYR A 427 -5.25 4.95 8.38
CA TYR A 427 -3.82 5.23 8.18
C TYR A 427 -3.18 6.10 9.28
N GLY A 428 -3.93 6.52 10.31
CA GLY A 428 -3.43 7.43 11.35
C GLY A 428 -3.08 8.83 10.85
N LYS A 429 -3.93 9.41 9.98
CA LYS A 429 -3.73 10.74 9.36
C LYS A 429 -4.53 11.83 10.10
N LEU A 430 -4.21 13.10 9.85
CA LEU A 430 -4.83 14.28 10.48
C LEU A 430 -4.86 14.28 12.02
N GLY A 431 -3.88 13.62 12.67
CA GLY A 431 -3.84 13.50 14.13
C GLY A 431 -4.79 12.44 14.70
N CYS A 432 -5.58 11.76 13.87
CA CYS A 432 -6.35 10.59 14.30
C CYS A 432 -5.41 9.44 14.68
N PRO A 433 -5.66 8.71 15.79
CA PRO A 433 -5.03 7.42 16.02
C PRO A 433 -5.51 6.41 14.98
N GLN A 434 -4.72 5.35 14.74
CA GLN A 434 -5.16 4.23 13.93
C GLN A 434 -6.21 3.42 14.71
N ASP A 435 -7.44 3.38 14.21
CA ASP A 435 -8.58 2.70 14.82
C ASP A 435 -9.44 2.01 13.75
N PRO A 436 -9.34 0.67 13.60
CA PRO A 436 -10.15 -0.09 12.67
C PRO A 436 -11.66 0.08 12.87
N ALA A 437 -12.13 0.18 14.12
CA ALA A 437 -13.55 0.28 14.42
C ALA A 437 -14.14 1.62 13.98
N LEU A 438 -13.42 2.73 14.22
CA LEU A 438 -13.82 4.04 13.73
C LEU A 438 -13.69 4.14 12.20
N SER A 439 -12.65 3.56 11.60
CA SER A 439 -12.50 3.51 10.13
C SER A 439 -13.69 2.80 9.48
N ILE A 440 -14.02 1.59 9.94
CA ILE A 440 -15.16 0.79 9.44
C ILE A 440 -16.49 1.52 9.70
N HIS A 441 -16.66 2.20 10.84
CA HIS A 441 -17.85 2.99 11.15
C HIS A 441 -18.08 4.12 10.12
N TYR A 442 -17.06 4.95 9.89
CA TYR A 442 -17.16 6.07 8.96
C TYR A 442 -17.28 5.62 7.49
N TYR A 443 -16.59 4.55 7.09
CA TYR A 443 -16.81 3.95 5.77
C TYR A 443 -18.23 3.40 5.61
N ASN A 444 -18.84 2.80 6.64
CA ASN A 444 -20.24 2.39 6.60
C ASN A 444 -21.21 3.56 6.39
N ILE A 445 -21.00 4.71 7.07
CA ILE A 445 -21.81 5.92 6.87
C ILE A 445 -21.75 6.39 5.40
N ALA A 446 -20.54 6.46 4.83
CA ALA A 446 -20.37 6.83 3.42
C ALA A 446 -20.96 5.78 2.46
N ALA A 447 -20.81 4.50 2.76
CA ALA A 447 -21.29 3.40 1.94
C ALA A 447 -22.82 3.23 1.97
N GLN A 448 -23.50 3.63 3.05
CA GLN A 448 -24.96 3.75 3.10
C GLN A 448 -25.50 4.78 2.09
N GLN A 449 -24.76 5.87 1.88
CA GLN A 449 -25.05 6.91 0.88
C GLN A 449 -24.56 6.54 -0.54
N ASN A 450 -24.17 5.27 -0.76
CA ASN A 450 -23.65 4.75 -2.01
C ASN A 450 -22.33 5.41 -2.49
N HIS A 451 -21.48 5.87 -1.56
CA HIS A 451 -20.15 6.38 -1.89
C HIS A 451 -19.25 5.23 -2.37
N ARG A 452 -19.03 5.16 -3.70
CA ARG A 452 -18.36 4.05 -4.37
C ARG A 452 -16.99 3.71 -3.79
N ASP A 453 -16.19 4.71 -3.44
CA ASP A 453 -14.82 4.53 -2.90
C ASP A 453 -14.85 4.05 -1.44
N ALA A 454 -15.91 4.34 -0.68
CA ALA A 454 -16.11 3.81 0.67
C ALA A 454 -16.64 2.37 0.66
N CYS A 455 -17.56 2.05 -0.25
CA CYS A 455 -17.97 0.67 -0.52
C CYS A 455 -16.73 -0.20 -0.86
N PHE A 456 -15.80 0.32 -1.67
CA PHE A 456 -14.58 -0.39 -2.01
C PHE A 456 -13.54 -0.46 -0.88
N ALA A 457 -13.46 0.54 0.00
CA ALA A 457 -12.66 0.45 1.22
C ALA A 457 -13.18 -0.61 2.20
N LEU A 458 -14.52 -0.76 2.32
CA LEU A 458 -15.13 -1.86 3.08
C LEU A 458 -14.76 -3.23 2.51
N THR A 459 -14.64 -3.39 1.19
CA THR A 459 -14.12 -4.63 0.59
C THR A 459 -12.75 -5.01 1.15
N ALA A 460 -11.82 -4.06 1.31
CA ALA A 460 -10.51 -4.34 1.88
C ALA A 460 -10.62 -4.75 3.36
N TRP A 461 -11.42 -4.05 4.17
CA TRP A 461 -11.66 -4.42 5.57
C TRP A 461 -12.29 -5.80 5.74
N TYR A 462 -13.24 -6.19 4.90
CA TYR A 462 -13.84 -7.53 4.93
C TYR A 462 -12.91 -8.63 4.40
N LEU A 463 -12.01 -8.33 3.44
CA LEU A 463 -10.99 -9.28 2.96
C LEU A 463 -9.91 -9.60 4.00
N VAL A 464 -9.48 -8.61 4.78
CA VAL A 464 -8.41 -8.78 5.79
C VAL A 464 -8.99 -9.18 7.14
N GLY A 465 -10.15 -8.63 7.51
CA GLY A 465 -10.67 -8.65 8.87
C GLY A 465 -9.87 -7.77 9.84
N SER A 466 -10.38 -7.61 11.05
CA SER A 466 -9.70 -6.96 12.17
C SER A 466 -10.04 -7.70 13.46
N PRO A 467 -9.07 -8.34 14.16
CA PRO A 467 -9.31 -9.11 15.37
C PRO A 467 -10.15 -8.35 16.41
N GLY A 468 -11.23 -8.97 16.89
CA GLY A 468 -12.14 -8.38 17.88
C GLY A 468 -13.10 -7.29 17.38
N VAL A 469 -12.96 -6.80 16.14
CA VAL A 469 -13.78 -5.73 15.57
C VAL A 469 -14.63 -6.22 14.39
N LEU A 470 -14.00 -6.87 13.41
CA LEU A 470 -14.66 -7.33 12.18
C LEU A 470 -14.09 -8.70 11.78
N PRO A 471 -14.90 -9.77 11.69
CA PRO A 471 -14.43 -11.04 11.14
C PRO A 471 -14.15 -10.90 9.64
N GLN A 472 -13.10 -11.59 9.17
CA GLN A 472 -12.85 -11.75 7.73
C GLN A 472 -14.06 -12.44 7.08
N SER A 473 -14.50 -11.93 5.93
CA SER A 473 -15.65 -12.45 5.19
C SER A 473 -15.55 -12.11 3.70
N ASP A 474 -15.14 -13.10 2.90
CA ASP A 474 -15.02 -12.92 1.45
C ASP A 474 -16.36 -12.65 0.77
N THR A 475 -17.47 -13.19 1.32
CA THR A 475 -18.83 -12.99 0.79
C THR A 475 -19.28 -11.54 0.96
N GLU A 476 -19.04 -10.94 2.12
CA GLU A 476 -19.31 -9.50 2.35
C GLU A 476 -18.38 -8.65 1.49
N ALA A 477 -17.09 -8.99 1.42
CA ALA A 477 -16.14 -8.29 0.55
C ALA A 477 -16.59 -8.26 -0.92
N PHE A 478 -17.10 -9.38 -1.43
CA PHE A 478 -17.67 -9.49 -2.77
C PHE A 478 -18.88 -8.56 -2.96
N LEU A 479 -19.85 -8.59 -2.05
CA LEU A 479 -21.07 -7.77 -2.12
C LEU A 479 -20.76 -6.27 -2.07
N TRP A 480 -19.83 -5.84 -1.22
CA TRP A 480 -19.37 -4.45 -1.16
C TRP A 480 -18.63 -4.00 -2.42
N SER A 481 -17.85 -4.91 -3.03
CA SER A 481 -17.13 -4.65 -4.29
C SER A 481 -18.11 -4.55 -5.46
N GLN A 482 -19.12 -5.42 -5.51
CA GLN A 482 -20.22 -5.35 -6.48
C GLN A 482 -20.97 -4.02 -6.36
N LYS A 483 -21.33 -3.61 -5.14
CA LYS A 483 -21.98 -2.32 -4.89
C LYS A 483 -21.12 -1.13 -5.37
N ALA A 484 -19.80 -1.18 -5.15
CA ALA A 484 -18.87 -0.16 -5.65
C ALA A 484 -18.75 -0.15 -7.20
N ALA A 485 -18.75 -1.34 -7.83
CA ALA A 485 -18.70 -1.48 -9.28
C ALA A 485 -19.99 -0.96 -9.95
N ASP A 486 -21.15 -1.23 -9.37
CA ASP A 486 -22.44 -0.72 -9.84
C ASP A 486 -22.60 0.78 -9.61
N ALA A 487 -21.97 1.32 -8.56
CA ALA A 487 -21.79 2.76 -8.35
C ALA A 487 -20.74 3.40 -9.30
N GLY A 488 -20.22 2.67 -10.29
CA GLY A 488 -19.37 3.22 -11.34
C GLY A 488 -17.89 3.38 -10.98
N LEU A 489 -17.38 2.65 -9.97
CA LEU A 489 -15.95 2.66 -9.67
C LEU A 489 -15.19 1.64 -10.52
N VAL A 490 -14.35 2.14 -11.44
CA VAL A 490 -13.52 1.33 -12.35
C VAL A 490 -12.64 0.31 -11.60
N LYS A 491 -12.01 0.73 -10.49
CA LYS A 491 -11.19 -0.15 -9.63
C LYS A 491 -12.00 -1.32 -9.07
N ALA A 492 -13.24 -1.08 -8.66
CA ALA A 492 -14.16 -2.12 -8.20
C ALA A 492 -14.69 -2.98 -9.35
N MET A 493 -14.96 -2.44 -10.55
CA MET A 493 -15.30 -3.29 -11.70
C MET A 493 -14.19 -4.29 -12.02
N TYR A 494 -12.93 -3.87 -11.97
CA TYR A 494 -11.79 -4.79 -12.08
C TYR A 494 -11.77 -5.81 -10.93
N ALA A 495 -11.96 -5.37 -9.68
CA ALA A 495 -11.96 -6.26 -8.53
C ALA A 495 -13.13 -7.27 -8.51
N VAL A 496 -14.32 -6.90 -9.01
CA VAL A 496 -15.47 -7.80 -9.17
C VAL A 496 -15.23 -8.78 -10.31
N GLY A 497 -14.65 -8.32 -11.43
CA GLY A 497 -14.16 -9.20 -12.49
C GLY A 497 -13.18 -10.24 -11.95
N TYR A 498 -12.24 -9.79 -11.12
CA TYR A 498 -11.29 -10.65 -10.42
C TYR A 498 -11.99 -11.61 -9.45
N PHE A 499 -12.89 -11.14 -8.60
CA PHE A 499 -13.61 -11.99 -7.65
C PHE A 499 -14.48 -13.06 -8.34
N LEU A 500 -15.07 -12.76 -9.50
CA LEU A 500 -15.83 -13.73 -10.31
C LEU A 500 -14.93 -14.69 -11.10
N GLU A 501 -13.75 -14.25 -11.54
CA GLU A 501 -12.75 -15.10 -12.18
C GLU A 501 -12.16 -16.10 -11.17
N VAL A 502 -11.87 -15.63 -9.96
CA VAL A 502 -11.25 -16.37 -8.86
C VAL A 502 -12.25 -17.25 -8.10
N GLY A 503 -13.47 -16.76 -7.90
CA GLY A 503 -14.42 -17.29 -6.91
C GLY A 503 -14.23 -16.73 -5.48
N ILE A 504 -13.89 -15.45 -5.32
CA ILE A 504 -13.82 -14.79 -3.99
C ILE A 504 -15.23 -14.40 -3.55
N GLY A 505 -15.73 -15.02 -2.49
CA GLY A 505 -17.05 -14.70 -1.92
C GLY A 505 -18.26 -15.07 -2.78
N THR A 506 -18.03 -15.65 -3.95
CA THR A 506 -19.02 -16.08 -4.94
C THR A 506 -18.49 -17.33 -5.64
N PRO A 507 -19.34 -18.24 -6.17
CA PRO A 507 -18.88 -19.25 -7.12
C PRO A 507 -18.21 -18.60 -8.34
N PRO A 508 -17.16 -19.21 -8.92
CA PRO A 508 -16.53 -18.71 -10.14
C PRO A 508 -17.52 -18.60 -11.32
N ASP A 509 -17.54 -17.45 -11.99
CA ASP A 509 -18.34 -17.16 -13.19
C ASP A 509 -17.49 -16.35 -14.17
N LEU A 510 -16.72 -17.07 -15.00
CA LEU A 510 -15.84 -16.49 -16.01
C LEU A 510 -16.59 -15.65 -17.07
N PRO A 511 -17.78 -16.05 -17.58
CA PRO A 511 -18.61 -15.18 -18.43
C PRO A 511 -18.93 -13.82 -17.82
N GLN A 512 -19.34 -13.76 -16.54
CA GLN A 512 -19.56 -12.49 -15.86
C GLN A 512 -18.25 -11.74 -15.60
N ALA A 513 -17.17 -12.43 -15.20
CA ALA A 513 -15.85 -11.83 -15.00
C ALA A 513 -15.38 -11.05 -16.24
N ILE A 514 -15.46 -11.67 -17.43
CA ILE A 514 -15.12 -11.05 -18.72
C ILE A 514 -16.01 -9.83 -19.01
N SER A 515 -17.28 -9.86 -18.61
CA SER A 515 -18.20 -8.70 -18.74
C SER A 515 -17.75 -7.51 -17.87
N TYR A 516 -17.40 -7.76 -16.61
CA TYR A 516 -16.87 -6.74 -15.70
C TYR A 516 -15.52 -6.18 -16.16
N TYR A 517 -14.62 -7.03 -16.66
CA TYR A 517 -13.36 -6.55 -17.25
C TYR A 517 -13.56 -5.71 -18.50
N LYS A 518 -14.52 -6.05 -19.38
CA LYS A 518 -14.87 -5.22 -20.55
C LYS A 518 -15.35 -3.83 -20.11
N ARG A 519 -16.28 -3.77 -19.16
CA ARG A 519 -16.76 -2.50 -18.56
C ARG A 519 -15.62 -1.67 -17.97
N ALA A 520 -14.67 -2.29 -17.28
CA ALA A 520 -13.51 -1.59 -16.70
C ALA A 520 -12.51 -1.11 -17.78
N ALA A 521 -12.25 -1.91 -18.80
CA ALA A 521 -11.35 -1.57 -19.91
C ALA A 521 -11.90 -0.44 -20.78
N GLU A 522 -13.22 -0.46 -21.06
CA GLU A 522 -13.94 0.63 -21.75
C GLU A 522 -13.85 1.96 -20.99
N GLN A 523 -13.72 1.92 -19.66
CA GLN A 523 -13.54 3.09 -18.80
C GLN A 523 -12.05 3.41 -18.52
N GLY A 524 -11.13 2.78 -19.27
CA GLY A 524 -9.70 3.12 -19.29
C GLY A 524 -8.80 2.32 -18.34
N ASP A 525 -9.29 1.27 -17.68
CA ASP A 525 -8.41 0.43 -16.85
C ASP A 525 -7.46 -0.40 -17.72
N LYS A 526 -6.17 -0.02 -17.70
CA LYS A 526 -5.11 -0.70 -18.44
C LYS A 526 -4.96 -2.17 -18.05
N ARG A 527 -5.17 -2.52 -16.78
CA ARG A 527 -5.04 -3.88 -16.24
C ARG A 527 -6.19 -4.75 -16.75
N ALA A 528 -7.42 -4.22 -16.74
CA ALA A 528 -8.56 -4.89 -17.34
C ALA A 528 -8.36 -5.13 -18.85
N ALA A 529 -7.86 -4.11 -19.57
CA ALA A 529 -7.57 -4.22 -21.00
C ALA A 529 -6.44 -5.23 -21.31
N GLN A 530 -5.41 -5.31 -20.46
CA GLN A 530 -4.35 -6.33 -20.55
C GLN A 530 -4.90 -7.73 -20.26
N ARG A 531 -5.70 -7.89 -19.19
CA ARG A 531 -6.27 -9.18 -18.77
C ARG A 531 -7.27 -9.74 -19.79
N LEU A 532 -8.00 -8.88 -20.52
CA LEU A 532 -8.81 -9.26 -21.68
C LEU A 532 -7.98 -9.66 -22.92
N LYS A 533 -6.82 -9.02 -23.14
CA LYS A 533 -5.92 -9.37 -24.25
C LYS A 533 -5.20 -10.69 -23.99
N GLY A 534 -4.86 -10.97 -22.73
CA GLY A 534 -4.31 -12.25 -22.27
C GLY A 534 -5.36 -13.36 -22.08
N SER A 535 -6.47 -13.34 -22.83
CA SER A 535 -7.61 -14.26 -22.66
C SER A 535 -7.34 -15.69 -23.17
N THR A 536 -6.36 -16.36 -22.54
CA THR A 536 -6.34 -17.82 -22.39
C THR A 536 -6.17 -18.15 -20.90
N THR A 537 -7.30 -18.18 -20.20
CA THR A 537 -7.53 -18.79 -18.88
C THR A 537 -6.39 -18.79 -17.85
N GLN A 538 -6.49 -17.93 -16.83
CA GLN A 538 -5.80 -18.19 -15.55
C GLN A 538 -6.55 -17.60 -14.34
N VAL A 539 -7.42 -18.45 -13.78
CA VAL A 539 -8.02 -18.29 -12.45
C VAL A 539 -6.89 -18.07 -11.44
N MET A 540 -6.74 -16.85 -10.95
CA MET A 540 -5.95 -16.59 -9.74
C MET A 540 -6.75 -17.06 -8.51
N HIS A 541 -6.09 -17.25 -7.38
CA HIS A 541 -6.73 -17.38 -6.07
C HIS A 541 -6.14 -16.34 -5.10
N GLN A 542 -6.79 -16.18 -3.94
CA GLN A 542 -6.41 -15.18 -2.92
C GLN A 542 -4.96 -15.30 -2.43
N PRO A 543 -4.39 -14.21 -1.88
CA PRO A 543 -3.06 -14.24 -1.26
C PRO A 543 -3.09 -15.02 0.07
N GLY A 544 -2.11 -15.90 0.28
CA GLY A 544 -1.87 -16.54 1.58
C GLY A 544 -1.85 -18.08 1.53
N GLY A 545 -0.72 -18.65 1.14
CA GLY A 545 -0.44 -20.09 1.22
C GLY A 545 -0.17 -20.77 -0.13
N PRO A 546 0.40 -21.99 -0.15
CA PRO A 546 0.78 -22.67 -1.40
C PRO A 546 -0.46 -23.23 -2.15
N GLY A 547 -1.21 -22.35 -2.81
CA GLY A 547 -2.15 -22.73 -3.87
C GLY A 547 -1.40 -22.99 -5.16
N PHE A 548 -1.88 -23.95 -5.97
CA PHE A 548 -1.28 -24.23 -7.28
C PHE A 548 -1.44 -23.03 -8.21
N LEU A 549 -0.36 -22.27 -8.40
CA LEU A 549 -0.27 -21.28 -9.47
C LEU A 549 -0.05 -22.05 -10.78
N LEU A 550 -1.13 -22.23 -11.55
CA LEU A 550 -1.01 -22.65 -12.94
C LEU A 550 -0.31 -21.52 -13.67
N LEU A 551 0.97 -21.68 -13.99
CA LEU A 551 1.68 -20.85 -14.96
C LEU A 551 1.61 -21.53 -16.32
N HIS A 552 1.47 -20.75 -17.38
CA HIS A 552 1.66 -21.29 -18.73
C HIS A 552 3.17 -21.44 -18.92
N SER A 553 3.66 -22.66 -19.13
CA SER A 553 5.07 -22.86 -19.50
C SER A 553 5.36 -22.09 -20.79
N PRO A 554 6.19 -21.03 -20.78
CA PRO A 554 6.57 -20.33 -22.00
C PRO A 554 7.58 -21.20 -22.77
N ALA A 555 7.59 -21.07 -24.10
CA ALA A 555 8.69 -21.60 -24.90
C ALA A 555 9.97 -20.80 -24.58
N PRO A 556 11.14 -21.43 -24.45
CA PRO A 556 12.37 -20.75 -24.06
C PRO A 556 12.87 -19.77 -25.13
N GLY A 557 13.28 -18.57 -24.70
CA GLY A 557 13.89 -17.55 -25.54
C GLY A 557 15.38 -17.81 -25.84
N GLU A 558 16.09 -16.76 -26.26
CA GLU A 558 17.53 -16.84 -26.50
C GLU A 558 18.30 -17.01 -25.17
N GLY A 559 19.16 -18.04 -25.09
CA GLY A 559 19.94 -18.33 -23.88
C GLY A 559 19.15 -18.94 -22.72
N GLU A 560 17.91 -19.40 -22.95
CA GLU A 560 17.03 -19.99 -21.93
C GLU A 560 16.78 -21.49 -22.13
N VAL A 561 16.42 -22.19 -21.05
CA VAL A 561 16.11 -23.61 -21.01
C VAL A 561 14.87 -23.81 -20.17
N LEU A 562 13.91 -24.59 -20.67
CA LEU A 562 12.77 -25.04 -19.90
C LEU A 562 13.12 -26.38 -19.23
N ILE A 563 13.07 -26.43 -17.90
CA ILE A 563 13.39 -27.62 -17.12
C ILE A 563 12.09 -28.21 -16.56
N LYS A 564 11.84 -29.50 -16.80
CA LYS A 564 10.81 -30.26 -16.08
C LYS A 564 11.35 -30.65 -14.71
N VAL A 565 10.80 -30.08 -13.64
CA VAL A 565 11.29 -30.25 -12.27
C VAL A 565 10.80 -31.57 -11.68
N ALA A 566 11.72 -32.34 -11.11
CA ALA A 566 11.42 -33.51 -10.30
C ALA A 566 11.47 -33.18 -8.80
N TYR A 567 12.48 -32.40 -8.38
CA TYR A 567 12.69 -32.01 -6.98
C TYR A 567 13.11 -30.56 -6.87
N ALA A 568 12.63 -29.87 -5.83
CA ALA A 568 13.05 -28.51 -5.48
C ALA A 568 13.60 -28.46 -4.05
N ALA A 569 14.51 -27.52 -3.79
CA ALA A 569 15.02 -27.31 -2.43
C ALA A 569 14.43 -26.06 -1.78
N MET A 570 14.18 -26.16 -0.48
CA MET A 570 13.73 -25.06 0.37
C MET A 570 14.88 -24.56 1.26
N ILE A 571 14.88 -23.25 1.52
CA ILE A 571 15.88 -22.56 2.35
C ILE A 571 15.20 -21.64 3.37
N ALA A 572 15.93 -21.22 4.40
CA ALA A 572 15.40 -20.29 5.40
C ALA A 572 14.84 -19.00 4.77
N PHE A 573 15.38 -18.55 3.63
CA PHE A 573 14.88 -17.40 2.90
C PHE A 573 13.45 -17.59 2.34
N ASP A 574 13.02 -18.82 2.01
CA ASP A 574 11.62 -19.11 1.65
C ASP A 574 10.68 -18.80 2.83
N THR A 575 11.12 -18.98 4.08
CA THR A 575 10.32 -18.58 5.26
C THR A 575 10.26 -17.07 5.43
N TYR A 576 11.30 -16.31 5.05
CA TYR A 576 11.27 -14.84 5.11
C TYR A 576 10.38 -14.25 4.00
N ILE A 577 10.39 -14.85 2.80
CA ILE A 577 9.43 -14.54 1.74
C ILE A 577 8.02 -14.83 2.24
N ASN A 578 7.74 -16.06 2.71
CA ASN A 578 6.39 -16.51 3.02
C ASN A 578 5.80 -15.84 4.28
N ASP A 579 6.56 -15.72 5.37
CA ASP A 579 6.04 -15.25 6.67
C ASP A 579 6.21 -13.74 6.87
N LEU A 580 7.21 -13.09 6.22
CA LEU A 580 7.53 -11.67 6.41
C LEU A 580 7.36 -10.82 5.13
N GLY A 581 7.00 -11.43 3.99
CA GLY A 581 6.90 -10.74 2.69
C GLY A 581 8.24 -10.20 2.17
N TYR A 582 9.37 -10.65 2.72
CA TYR A 582 10.66 -10.03 2.48
C TYR A 582 11.13 -10.20 1.03
N SER A 583 11.34 -9.07 0.33
CA SER A 583 11.73 -9.03 -1.09
C SER A 583 10.77 -9.80 -2.01
N ALA A 584 9.48 -9.87 -1.64
CA ALA A 584 8.46 -10.65 -2.34
C ALA A 584 7.35 -9.78 -2.92
N THR A 585 7.00 -10.02 -4.19
CA THR A 585 5.77 -9.51 -4.80
C THR A 585 4.82 -10.69 -4.96
N PHE A 586 3.69 -10.67 -4.26
CA PHE A 586 2.73 -11.79 -4.27
C PHE A 586 1.73 -11.69 -5.45
N PRO A 587 1.28 -12.82 -6.02
CA PRO A 587 1.63 -14.20 -5.66
C PRO A 587 3.04 -14.60 -6.13
N MET A 588 3.71 -15.44 -5.34
CA MET A 588 5.09 -15.88 -5.58
C MET A 588 5.24 -17.37 -5.28
N ILE A 589 5.77 -18.14 -6.24
CA ILE A 589 6.17 -19.53 -6.04
C ILE A 589 7.49 -19.58 -5.24
N LEU A 590 7.66 -20.61 -4.42
CA LEU A 590 8.84 -20.81 -3.57
C LEU A 590 9.87 -21.78 -4.21
N GLY A 591 11.01 -21.95 -3.54
CA GLY A 591 12.05 -22.91 -3.91
C GLY A 591 13.18 -22.29 -4.71
N PHE A 592 14.36 -22.23 -4.08
CA PHE A 592 15.56 -21.59 -4.61
C PHE A 592 16.49 -22.51 -5.40
N ASN A 593 16.30 -23.83 -5.35
CA ASN A 593 16.94 -24.75 -6.29
C ASN A 593 15.89 -25.67 -6.93
N ALA A 594 16.20 -26.14 -8.13
CA ALA A 594 15.48 -27.23 -8.79
C ALA A 594 16.45 -28.29 -9.34
N SER A 595 15.96 -29.51 -9.53
CA SER A 595 16.60 -30.54 -10.35
C SER A 595 15.55 -31.29 -11.16
N GLY A 596 15.96 -31.81 -12.31
CA GLY A 596 15.04 -32.48 -13.22
C GLY A 596 15.68 -32.79 -14.57
N THR A 597 14.87 -32.78 -15.61
CA THR A 597 15.30 -33.00 -17.00
C THR A 597 15.00 -31.79 -17.88
N VAL A 598 15.89 -31.49 -18.81
CA VAL A 598 15.63 -30.48 -19.86
C VAL A 598 14.40 -30.90 -20.66
N ALA A 599 13.38 -30.04 -20.70
CA ALA A 599 12.17 -30.22 -21.49
C ALA A 599 12.30 -29.58 -22.88
N GLU A 600 12.78 -28.34 -22.94
CA GLU A 600 13.04 -27.59 -24.18
C GLU A 600 14.30 -26.74 -24.03
N VAL A 601 14.98 -26.46 -25.15
CA VAL A 601 16.22 -25.68 -25.22
C VAL A 601 15.99 -24.50 -26.16
N GLY A 602 16.30 -23.31 -25.68
CA GLY A 602 16.20 -22.05 -26.42
C GLY A 602 17.33 -21.82 -27.41
N ILE A 603 17.23 -20.73 -28.17
CA ILE A 603 18.20 -20.37 -29.21
C ILE A 603 19.56 -20.03 -28.58
N GLY A 604 20.66 -20.48 -29.18
CA GLY A 604 22.02 -20.15 -28.73
C GLY A 604 22.58 -21.04 -27.61
N ILE A 605 21.96 -22.19 -27.34
CA ILE A 605 22.48 -23.20 -26.40
C ILE A 605 22.79 -24.49 -27.17
N ASP A 606 24.09 -24.80 -27.27
CA ASP A 606 24.59 -25.96 -28.02
C ASP A 606 25.06 -27.12 -27.11
N ASP A 607 25.13 -26.91 -25.78
CA ASP A 607 25.73 -27.84 -24.81
C ASP A 607 24.72 -28.59 -23.92
N LEU A 608 23.43 -28.33 -24.09
CA LEU A 608 22.31 -29.02 -23.46
C LEU A 608 21.32 -29.52 -24.52
N GLN A 609 20.73 -30.69 -24.28
CA GLN A 609 19.73 -31.32 -25.14
C GLN A 609 18.52 -31.78 -24.31
N ILE A 610 17.37 -31.95 -24.97
CA ILE A 610 16.14 -32.46 -24.35
C ILE A 610 16.41 -33.83 -23.71
N GLY A 611 15.96 -34.00 -22.47
CA GLY A 611 16.20 -35.20 -21.66
C GLY A 611 17.49 -35.17 -20.82
N ASP A 612 18.40 -34.20 -21.02
CA ASP A 612 19.58 -34.05 -20.17
C ASP A 612 19.18 -33.83 -18.70
N ARG A 613 19.89 -34.50 -17.79
CA ARG A 613 19.71 -34.36 -16.34
C ARG A 613 20.43 -33.10 -15.85
N VAL A 614 19.70 -32.22 -15.16
CA VAL A 614 20.20 -30.90 -14.74
C VAL A 614 19.78 -30.53 -13.32
N THR A 615 20.53 -29.59 -12.72
CA THR A 615 20.11 -28.81 -11.55
C THR A 615 20.33 -27.32 -11.80
N ALA A 616 19.49 -26.47 -11.23
CA ALA A 616 19.51 -25.03 -11.44
C ALA A 616 19.29 -24.24 -10.14
N PHE A 617 19.88 -23.04 -10.07
CA PHE A 617 19.62 -22.08 -9.00
C PHE A 617 18.43 -21.20 -9.39
N THR A 618 17.25 -21.51 -8.85
CA THR A 618 15.94 -20.97 -9.22
C THR A 618 15.58 -19.74 -8.38
N PHE A 619 16.43 -18.71 -8.44
CA PHE A 619 16.36 -17.58 -7.50
C PHE A 619 15.52 -16.38 -7.95
N ARG A 620 15.16 -16.26 -9.24
CA ARG A 620 14.53 -15.08 -9.84
C ARG A 620 13.00 -15.00 -9.61
N ASN A 621 12.25 -14.45 -10.56
CA ASN A 621 10.80 -14.26 -10.51
C ASN A 621 10.02 -15.59 -10.37
N SER A 622 8.70 -15.52 -10.18
CA SER A 622 7.87 -16.70 -9.90
C SER A 622 7.93 -17.79 -10.98
N GLU A 623 8.12 -17.44 -12.25
CA GLU A 623 8.26 -18.37 -13.38
C GLU A 623 9.57 -19.16 -13.33
N ALA A 624 10.62 -18.54 -12.77
CA ALA A 624 11.95 -19.10 -12.57
C ALA A 624 12.14 -19.70 -11.16
N LYS A 625 11.06 -20.09 -10.46
CA LYS A 625 11.11 -20.77 -9.15
C LYS A 625 10.99 -22.29 -9.26
N GLY A 626 11.42 -23.00 -8.21
CA GLY A 626 11.56 -24.45 -8.23
C GLY A 626 10.28 -25.24 -7.89
N MET A 627 9.36 -24.71 -7.09
CA MET A 627 8.20 -25.49 -6.58
C MET A 627 7.01 -25.53 -7.56
N GLN A 628 7.27 -25.95 -8.79
CA GLN A 628 6.32 -26.07 -9.91
C GLN A 628 6.82 -27.08 -10.95
N GLU A 629 5.94 -27.64 -11.79
CA GLU A 629 6.30 -28.74 -12.72
C GLU A 629 7.34 -28.34 -13.77
N TYR A 630 7.30 -27.09 -14.25
CA TYR A 630 8.27 -26.54 -15.20
C TYR A 630 8.86 -25.25 -14.66
N THR A 631 10.13 -24.99 -14.95
CA THR A 631 10.81 -23.73 -14.60
C THR A 631 11.67 -23.26 -15.77
N LEU A 632 11.58 -21.97 -16.11
CA LEU A 632 12.38 -21.36 -17.15
C LEU A 632 13.65 -20.77 -16.53
N GLN A 633 14.83 -21.10 -17.07
CA GLN A 633 16.12 -20.69 -16.52
C GLN A 633 17.08 -20.27 -17.62
N THR A 634 17.92 -19.26 -17.36
CA THR A 634 19.02 -18.92 -18.28
C THR A 634 20.14 -19.95 -18.17
N ARG A 635 20.88 -20.20 -19.26
CA ARG A 635 21.99 -21.18 -19.29
C ARG A 635 22.98 -21.00 -18.13
N SER A 636 23.28 -19.77 -17.73
CA SER A 636 24.23 -19.38 -16.68
C SER A 636 23.96 -19.99 -15.29
N VAL A 637 22.70 -20.32 -14.95
CA VAL A 637 22.33 -20.83 -13.62
C VAL A 637 22.15 -22.35 -13.58
N ILE A 638 22.42 -23.04 -14.69
CA ILE A 638 22.15 -24.48 -14.89
C ILE A 638 23.45 -25.28 -14.90
N ALA A 639 23.47 -26.41 -14.18
CA ALA A 639 24.53 -27.40 -14.22
C ALA A 639 23.99 -28.75 -14.71
N LYS A 640 24.67 -29.35 -15.69
CA LYS A 640 24.46 -30.75 -16.10
C LYS A 640 25.00 -31.67 -15.00
N ILE A 641 24.24 -32.71 -14.65
CA ILE A 641 24.61 -33.64 -13.57
C ILE A 641 24.96 -35.03 -14.13
N PRO A 642 25.98 -35.72 -13.60
CA PRO A 642 26.34 -37.07 -14.02
C PRO A 642 25.37 -38.10 -13.44
N ASP A 643 25.27 -39.27 -14.06
CA ASP A 643 24.30 -40.29 -13.63
C ASP A 643 24.52 -40.83 -12.21
N SER A 644 25.74 -40.70 -11.70
CA SER A 644 26.12 -41.06 -10.32
C SER A 644 25.50 -40.16 -9.23
N VAL A 645 24.92 -39.01 -9.58
CA VAL A 645 24.24 -38.11 -8.65
C VAL A 645 22.74 -38.21 -8.89
N SER A 646 21.97 -38.53 -7.85
CA SER A 646 20.50 -38.59 -7.96
C SER A 646 19.88 -37.19 -8.02
N LEU A 647 18.64 -37.08 -8.51
CA LEU A 647 18.00 -35.78 -8.72
C LEU A 647 17.71 -35.07 -7.38
N GLU A 648 17.21 -35.81 -6.39
CA GLU A 648 16.94 -35.32 -5.05
C GLU A 648 18.22 -34.83 -4.33
N ALA A 649 19.36 -35.48 -4.59
CA ALA A 649 20.66 -35.01 -4.11
C ALA A 649 21.15 -33.78 -4.90
N ALA A 650 20.93 -33.74 -6.21
CA ALA A 650 21.32 -32.62 -7.06
C ALA A 650 20.62 -31.30 -6.68
N ALA A 651 19.33 -31.35 -6.32
CA ALA A 651 18.60 -30.18 -5.85
C ALA A 651 19.20 -29.54 -4.58
N ALA A 652 19.98 -30.28 -3.79
CA ALA A 652 20.64 -29.78 -2.57
C ALA A 652 21.95 -28.98 -2.81
N ILE A 653 22.33 -28.74 -4.07
CA ILE A 653 23.63 -28.17 -4.43
C ILE A 653 23.62 -26.66 -4.70
N PRO A 654 22.81 -26.12 -5.65
CA PRO A 654 23.15 -24.87 -6.34
C PRO A 654 23.40 -23.66 -5.43
N ASP A 655 22.41 -23.22 -4.65
CA ASP A 655 22.51 -22.04 -3.79
C ASP A 655 23.71 -22.06 -2.82
N ASN A 656 23.92 -23.17 -2.09
CA ASN A 656 24.96 -23.26 -1.08
C ASN A 656 26.34 -23.46 -1.70
N PHE A 657 26.42 -24.16 -2.83
CA PHE A 657 27.65 -24.27 -3.62
C PHE A 657 28.06 -22.91 -4.19
N ILE A 658 27.15 -22.20 -4.86
CA ILE A 658 27.40 -20.84 -5.39
C ILE A 658 27.79 -19.89 -4.25
N THR A 659 27.07 -19.93 -3.12
CA THR A 659 27.37 -19.11 -1.95
C THR A 659 28.79 -19.37 -1.43
N ALA A 660 29.15 -20.64 -1.19
CA ALA A 660 30.48 -20.99 -0.69
C ALA A 660 31.58 -20.59 -1.67
N PHE A 661 31.39 -20.89 -2.95
CA PHE A 661 32.36 -20.59 -4.00
C PHE A 661 32.59 -19.08 -4.15
N ASN A 662 31.50 -18.31 -4.26
CA ASN A 662 31.54 -16.85 -4.37
C ASN A 662 32.23 -16.25 -3.13
N SER A 663 31.83 -16.67 -1.91
CA SER A 663 32.41 -16.18 -0.65
C SER A 663 33.93 -16.36 -0.56
N LEU A 664 34.45 -17.52 -1.03
CA LEU A 664 35.85 -17.88 -0.93
C LEU A 664 36.72 -17.20 -2.00
N PHE A 665 36.33 -17.29 -3.27
CA PHE A 665 37.22 -16.98 -4.40
C PHE A 665 36.95 -15.62 -5.08
N ASN A 666 35.84 -14.94 -4.77
CA ASN A 666 35.60 -13.59 -5.31
C ASN A 666 36.48 -12.54 -4.59
N PRO A 667 37.26 -11.71 -5.32
CA PRO A 667 38.06 -10.61 -4.75
C PRO A 667 37.27 -9.62 -3.87
N GLU A 668 35.98 -9.43 -4.13
CA GLU A 668 35.09 -8.57 -3.34
C GLU A 668 34.80 -9.13 -1.93
N TYR A 669 34.96 -10.44 -1.75
CA TYR A 669 34.77 -11.15 -0.48
C TYR A 669 36.13 -11.59 0.10
N LEU A 670 36.40 -12.89 0.32
CA LEU A 670 37.69 -13.34 0.86
C LEU A 670 38.85 -13.24 -0.14
N GLY A 671 38.58 -13.25 -1.44
CA GLY A 671 39.59 -13.07 -2.49
C GLY A 671 40.69 -14.13 -2.51
N LEU A 672 40.38 -15.37 -2.11
CA LEU A 672 41.35 -16.46 -2.20
C LEU A 672 41.72 -16.75 -3.66
N PRO A 673 43.01 -17.02 -3.98
CA PRO A 673 43.45 -17.35 -5.33
C PRO A 673 42.61 -18.44 -5.98
N TYR A 674 42.21 -18.16 -7.21
CA TYR A 674 41.42 -19.07 -8.02
C TYR A 674 42.29 -20.26 -8.49
N PRO A 675 41.96 -21.52 -8.17
CA PRO A 675 42.74 -22.67 -8.61
C PRO A 675 42.51 -22.95 -10.10
N THR A 676 43.59 -23.16 -10.85
CA THR A 676 43.55 -23.39 -12.32
C THR A 676 42.78 -24.63 -12.74
N SER A 677 42.70 -25.63 -11.86
CA SER A 677 41.81 -26.78 -11.96
C SER A 677 41.37 -27.26 -10.59
N PHE A 678 40.32 -28.06 -10.53
CA PHE A 678 39.98 -28.85 -9.34
C PHE A 678 40.22 -30.35 -9.60
N PRO A 679 40.88 -31.08 -8.66
CA PRO A 679 41.64 -30.52 -7.54
C PRO A 679 42.81 -29.64 -8.02
N ALA A 680 43.29 -28.74 -7.16
CA ALA A 680 44.42 -27.87 -7.46
C ALA A 680 45.69 -28.71 -7.67
N PRO A 681 46.48 -28.44 -8.74
CA PRO A 681 47.72 -29.18 -9.00
C PRO A 681 48.83 -28.80 -8.00
N GLU A 682 48.79 -27.57 -7.49
CA GLU A 682 49.69 -27.03 -6.48
C GLU A 682 48.87 -26.23 -5.46
N SER A 683 49.16 -26.40 -4.17
CA SER A 683 48.58 -25.57 -3.11
C SER A 683 49.13 -24.14 -3.17
N PRO A 684 48.31 -23.09 -2.98
CA PRO A 684 48.80 -21.72 -2.82
C PRO A 684 49.86 -21.62 -1.71
N SER A 685 50.85 -20.74 -1.88
CA SER A 685 52.04 -20.66 -1.01
C SER A 685 51.74 -20.47 0.50
N PHE A 686 50.60 -19.88 0.84
CA PHE A 686 50.14 -19.67 2.21
C PHE A 686 49.08 -20.66 2.69
N ALA A 687 48.62 -21.60 1.84
CA ALA A 687 47.46 -22.46 2.08
C ALA A 687 47.61 -23.47 3.25
N ASN A 688 48.86 -23.74 3.63
CA ASN A 688 49.23 -24.58 4.77
C ASN A 688 49.70 -23.76 6.00
N VAL A 689 49.93 -22.45 5.83
CA VAL A 689 50.52 -21.57 6.85
C VAL A 689 49.45 -20.71 7.52
N LEU A 690 48.55 -20.11 6.75
CA LEU A 690 47.51 -19.22 7.26
C LEU A 690 46.21 -20.00 7.54
N PRO A 691 45.75 -20.07 8.81
CA PRO A 691 44.48 -20.70 9.14
C PRO A 691 43.28 -19.93 8.58
N ILE A 692 42.34 -20.66 7.96
CA ILE A 692 41.05 -20.14 7.50
C ILE A 692 39.96 -20.65 8.44
N LEU A 693 39.15 -19.75 9.01
CA LEU A 693 38.03 -20.12 9.88
C LEU A 693 36.70 -20.12 9.13
N ILE A 694 35.98 -21.25 9.13
CA ILE A 694 34.57 -21.33 8.73
C ILE A 694 33.71 -21.38 10.00
N TYR A 695 33.08 -20.27 10.33
CA TYR A 695 32.16 -20.18 11.47
C TYR A 695 30.78 -20.72 11.08
N GLY A 696 30.23 -21.63 11.89
CA GLY A 696 28.93 -22.26 11.62
C GLY A 696 28.97 -23.29 10.48
N ALA A 697 30.05 -24.07 10.42
CA ALA A 697 30.31 -25.02 9.36
C ALA A 697 29.35 -26.22 9.28
N GLY A 698 28.51 -26.43 10.31
CA GLY A 698 27.40 -27.40 10.27
C GLY A 698 26.20 -26.97 9.41
N SER A 699 26.33 -25.85 8.70
CA SER A 699 25.43 -25.42 7.62
C SER A 699 25.83 -26.06 6.29
N THR A 700 24.87 -26.17 5.37
CA THR A 700 25.11 -26.65 3.99
C THR A 700 26.15 -25.81 3.24
N THR A 701 26.17 -24.47 3.43
CA THR A 701 27.25 -23.61 2.88
C THR A 701 28.62 -24.00 3.45
N GLY A 702 28.69 -24.23 4.76
CA GLY A 702 29.92 -24.67 5.43
C GLY A 702 30.48 -25.97 4.86
N HIS A 703 29.62 -26.95 4.60
CA HIS A 703 30.01 -28.23 3.98
C HIS A 703 30.66 -28.04 2.60
N TYR A 704 30.11 -27.19 1.73
CA TYR A 704 30.73 -26.91 0.42
C TYR A 704 31.99 -26.06 0.56
N ALA A 705 32.05 -25.12 1.50
CA ALA A 705 33.23 -24.30 1.75
C ALA A 705 34.44 -25.15 2.19
N ILE A 706 34.26 -26.14 3.07
CA ILE A 706 35.33 -27.07 3.46
C ILE A 706 35.82 -27.87 2.23
N GLN A 707 34.90 -28.46 1.45
CA GLN A 707 35.25 -29.28 0.28
C GLN A 707 35.97 -28.46 -0.80
N LEU A 708 35.54 -27.21 -1.02
CA LEU A 708 36.18 -26.28 -1.96
C LEU A 708 37.57 -25.85 -1.49
N LEU A 709 37.77 -25.56 -0.21
CA LEU A 709 39.09 -25.27 0.35
C LEU A 709 40.02 -26.49 0.24
N HIS A 710 39.55 -27.67 0.65
CA HIS A 710 40.33 -28.90 0.59
C HIS A 710 40.75 -29.25 -0.84
N SER A 711 39.81 -29.18 -1.80
CA SER A 711 40.11 -29.42 -3.22
C SER A 711 40.91 -28.30 -3.89
N ALA A 712 40.91 -27.07 -3.36
CA ALA A 712 41.83 -25.99 -3.73
C ALA A 712 43.21 -26.08 -3.04
N GLY A 713 43.48 -27.14 -2.28
CA GLY A 713 44.78 -27.40 -1.66
C GLY A 713 45.02 -26.71 -0.31
N TYR A 714 43.99 -26.17 0.33
CA TYR A 714 44.07 -25.62 1.69
C TYR A 714 43.93 -26.73 2.73
N THR A 715 44.90 -26.82 3.63
CA THR A 715 44.98 -27.89 4.65
C THR A 715 44.88 -27.40 6.09
N ASN A 716 44.83 -26.09 6.31
CA ASN A 716 44.66 -25.45 7.62
C ASN A 716 43.27 -24.79 7.75
N VAL A 717 42.24 -25.64 7.79
CA VAL A 717 40.82 -25.23 7.83
C VAL A 717 40.25 -25.48 9.23
N LEU A 718 39.98 -24.39 9.94
CA LEU A 718 39.37 -24.37 11.27
C LEU A 718 37.85 -24.21 11.11
N VAL A 719 37.05 -24.95 11.88
CA VAL A 719 35.59 -24.91 11.75
C VAL A 719 34.87 -24.89 13.09
N THR A 720 33.80 -24.10 13.21
CA THR A 720 32.92 -24.11 14.40
C THR A 720 31.58 -24.80 14.07
N ALA A 721 31.19 -25.79 14.88
CA ALA A 721 29.97 -26.57 14.69
C ALA A 721 29.55 -27.27 15.99
N SER A 722 28.30 -27.73 16.08
CA SER A 722 27.86 -28.59 17.19
C SER A 722 28.63 -29.92 17.15
N PRO A 723 28.99 -30.53 18.31
CA PRO A 723 29.84 -31.72 18.37
C PRO A 723 29.38 -32.89 17.49
N LYS A 724 28.06 -33.07 17.36
CA LYS A 724 27.42 -34.10 16.52
C LYS A 724 27.84 -34.04 15.03
N HIS A 725 28.35 -32.90 14.56
CA HIS A 725 28.78 -32.70 13.17
C HIS A 725 30.30 -32.85 12.99
N HIS A 726 31.10 -32.84 14.07
CA HIS A 726 32.56 -32.74 13.98
C HIS A 726 33.21 -33.85 13.14
N GLU A 727 32.80 -35.10 13.33
CA GLU A 727 33.33 -36.24 12.57
C GLU A 727 33.06 -36.10 11.06
N TYR A 728 31.84 -35.70 10.69
CA TYR A 728 31.47 -35.46 9.29
C TYR A 728 32.27 -34.30 8.69
N LEU A 729 32.43 -33.18 9.40
CA LEU A 729 33.20 -32.03 8.92
C LEU A 729 34.69 -32.36 8.70
N ARG A 730 35.29 -33.20 9.56
CA ARG A 730 36.65 -33.72 9.33
C ARG A 730 36.71 -34.58 8.07
N SER A 731 35.72 -35.43 7.83
CA SER A 731 35.65 -36.25 6.61
C SER A 731 35.53 -35.43 5.31
N LEU A 732 35.06 -34.18 5.39
CA LEU A 732 35.03 -33.23 4.26
C LEU A 732 36.34 -32.46 4.04
N GLY A 733 37.29 -32.52 4.99
CA GLY A 733 38.59 -31.83 4.91
C GLY A 733 38.88 -30.81 6.01
N ALA A 734 38.05 -30.70 7.07
CA ALA A 734 38.32 -29.79 8.19
C ALA A 734 39.44 -30.33 9.11
N THR A 735 40.42 -29.48 9.41
CA THR A 735 41.61 -29.81 10.22
C THR A 735 41.32 -29.76 11.72
N HIS A 736 40.63 -28.71 12.16
CA HIS A 736 40.28 -28.49 13.57
C HIS A 736 38.80 -28.14 13.70
N THR A 737 38.11 -28.81 14.63
CA THR A 737 36.67 -28.66 14.87
C THR A 737 36.41 -28.17 16.29
N PHE A 738 35.71 -27.05 16.45
CA PHE A 738 35.39 -26.45 17.75
C PHE A 738 33.89 -26.48 18.01
N ASP A 739 33.46 -26.69 19.26
CA ASP A 739 32.06 -26.53 19.65
C ASP A 739 31.73 -25.05 19.83
N TYR A 740 30.82 -24.51 19.01
CA TYR A 740 30.41 -23.10 19.13
C TYR A 740 29.67 -22.78 20.45
N ASN A 741 29.23 -23.79 21.20
CA ASN A 741 28.64 -23.63 22.54
C ASN A 741 29.69 -23.69 23.67
N SER A 742 30.95 -23.99 23.37
CA SER A 742 32.03 -24.04 24.37
C SER A 742 32.22 -22.65 24.99
N PRO A 743 32.19 -22.50 26.33
CA PRO A 743 32.57 -21.25 26.98
C PRO A 743 34.03 -20.88 26.71
N CYS A 744 34.88 -21.88 26.40
CA CYS A 744 36.29 -21.73 26.05
C CYS A 744 36.54 -21.56 24.54
N LEU A 745 35.51 -21.47 23.68
CA LEU A 745 35.64 -21.44 22.20
C LEU A 745 36.75 -20.49 21.70
N ILE A 746 36.85 -19.29 22.29
CA ILE A 746 37.83 -18.27 21.91
C ILE A 746 39.25 -18.68 22.31
N GLU A 747 39.41 -19.30 23.47
CA GLU A 747 40.68 -19.85 23.97
C GLU A 747 41.11 -21.06 23.14
N ASP A 748 40.16 -21.96 22.84
CA ASP A 748 40.36 -23.15 22.01
C ASP A 748 40.87 -22.75 20.61
N ILE A 749 40.20 -21.79 19.94
CA ILE A 749 40.63 -21.27 18.62
C ILE A 749 42.01 -20.61 18.74
N ASN A 750 42.22 -19.73 19.72
CA ASN A 750 43.50 -19.04 19.89
C ASN A 750 44.65 -20.01 20.20
N SER A 751 44.42 -21.13 20.87
CA SER A 751 45.45 -22.14 21.16
C SER A 751 46.03 -22.79 19.89
N VAL A 752 45.20 -22.93 18.84
CA VAL A 752 45.62 -23.45 17.52
C VAL A 752 46.25 -22.33 16.69
N VAL A 753 45.66 -21.14 16.69
CA VAL A 753 46.12 -20.01 15.86
C VAL A 753 47.46 -19.43 16.36
N THR A 754 47.72 -19.43 17.67
CA THR A 754 49.01 -18.95 18.23
C THR A 754 50.19 -19.89 17.98
N ALA A 755 49.94 -21.15 17.57
CA ALA A 755 50.98 -22.06 17.10
C ALA A 755 51.42 -21.79 15.63
N SER A 756 50.67 -20.96 14.90
CA SER A 756 50.99 -20.52 13.53
C SER A 756 51.50 -19.07 13.49
N GLU A 757 52.43 -18.77 12.58
CA GLU A 757 53.08 -17.45 12.48
C GLU A 757 52.07 -16.31 12.26
N GLY A 758 51.76 -15.57 13.32
CA GLY A 758 50.91 -14.37 13.26
C GLY A 758 49.84 -14.25 14.36
N GLY A 759 49.52 -15.33 15.09
CA GLY A 759 48.74 -15.28 16.34
C GLY A 759 47.28 -14.82 16.27
N LYS A 760 46.76 -14.40 15.10
CA LYS A 760 45.36 -14.07 14.85
C LYS A 760 44.94 -14.44 13.42
N LEU A 761 43.64 -14.67 13.21
CA LEU A 761 43.10 -15.09 11.91
C LEU A 761 43.16 -13.96 10.86
N LYS A 762 43.48 -14.33 9.61
CA LYS A 762 43.41 -13.43 8.44
C LYS A 762 42.17 -13.62 7.59
N PHE A 763 41.60 -14.84 7.53
CA PHE A 763 40.43 -15.15 6.71
C PHE A 763 39.35 -15.83 7.55
N VAL A 764 38.15 -15.27 7.56
CA VAL A 764 36.99 -15.82 8.26
C VAL A 764 35.76 -15.79 7.36
N LEU A 765 35.07 -16.92 7.22
CA LEU A 765 33.75 -17.02 6.59
C LEU A 765 32.71 -17.32 7.68
N ASP A 766 31.74 -16.42 7.89
CA ASP A 766 30.60 -16.65 8.79
C ASP A 766 29.38 -17.14 8.00
N CYS A 767 29.07 -18.43 8.09
CA CYS A 767 27.93 -19.04 7.41
C CYS A 767 26.59 -18.85 8.13
N ILE A 768 26.55 -18.17 9.29
CA ILE A 768 25.33 -17.94 10.10
C ILE A 768 24.96 -16.47 10.16
N THR A 769 25.97 -15.60 10.34
CA THR A 769 25.84 -14.13 10.33
C THR A 769 24.78 -13.61 11.30
N ALA A 770 25.12 -13.64 12.59
CA ALA A 770 24.35 -13.06 13.67
C ALA A 770 25.24 -12.18 14.57
N GLN A 771 24.64 -11.30 15.35
CA GLN A 771 25.39 -10.41 16.26
C GLN A 771 26.32 -11.18 17.22
N THR A 772 25.90 -12.36 17.68
CA THR A 772 26.69 -13.24 18.56
C THR A 772 27.89 -13.88 17.86
N THR A 773 27.77 -14.25 16.58
CA THR A 773 28.87 -14.84 15.80
C THR A 773 29.90 -13.77 15.44
N MET A 774 29.46 -12.57 15.02
CA MET A 774 30.35 -11.43 14.79
C MET A 774 31.12 -11.02 16.06
N ALA A 775 30.47 -11.03 17.23
CA ALA A 775 31.10 -10.73 18.52
C ALA A 775 32.06 -11.81 19.04
N ALA A 776 31.95 -13.05 18.53
CA ALA A 776 32.95 -14.09 18.74
C ALA A 776 34.14 -13.91 17.78
N ILE A 777 33.86 -13.67 16.49
CA ILE A 777 34.87 -13.47 15.44
C ILE A 777 35.77 -12.26 15.73
N SER A 778 35.22 -11.16 16.25
CA SER A 778 36.00 -9.95 16.58
C SER A 778 37.14 -10.19 17.58
N LYS A 779 37.05 -11.25 18.41
CA LYS A 779 38.07 -11.60 19.41
C LYS A 779 39.25 -12.39 18.81
N VAL A 780 39.03 -13.09 17.70
CA VAL A 780 40.01 -14.01 17.08
C VAL A 780 40.58 -13.51 15.74
N VAL A 781 39.91 -12.56 15.08
CA VAL A 781 40.39 -11.95 13.82
C VAL A 781 41.44 -10.85 14.06
N SER A 782 42.38 -10.73 13.12
CA SER A 782 43.38 -9.66 13.09
C SER A 782 42.81 -8.34 12.52
N THR A 783 43.47 -7.22 12.85
CA THR A 783 43.16 -5.88 12.33
C THR A 783 43.46 -5.71 10.83
N GLU A 784 44.11 -6.68 10.21
CA GLU A 784 44.35 -6.74 8.75
C GLU A 784 43.54 -7.89 8.09
N GLY A 785 42.70 -8.58 8.86
CA GLY A 785 41.93 -9.72 8.39
C GLY A 785 40.72 -9.32 7.54
N THR A 786 40.22 -10.26 6.74
CA THR A 786 38.95 -10.16 6.04
C THR A 786 37.94 -11.14 6.63
N VAL A 787 36.75 -10.63 6.96
CA VAL A 787 35.60 -11.40 7.43
C VAL A 787 34.50 -11.31 6.37
N ALA A 788 34.24 -12.42 5.69
CA ALA A 788 33.09 -12.56 4.81
C ALA A 788 31.87 -13.06 5.61
N VAL A 789 30.74 -12.39 5.49
CA VAL A 789 29.49 -12.72 6.20
C VAL A 789 28.36 -12.88 5.20
N LEU A 790 27.49 -13.88 5.38
CA LEU A 790 26.36 -14.13 4.49
C LEU A 790 25.20 -13.18 4.83
N LEU A 791 24.80 -12.33 3.87
CA LEU A 791 23.71 -11.38 4.08
C LEU A 791 22.32 -12.00 3.79
N PRO A 792 21.25 -11.50 4.43
CA PRO A 792 21.20 -10.37 5.37
C PRO A 792 21.68 -10.71 6.79
N LEU A 793 22.20 -9.71 7.51
CA LEU A 793 22.50 -9.84 8.94
C LEU A 793 21.20 -9.95 9.74
N LYS A 794 21.14 -10.96 10.61
CA LYS A 794 19.99 -11.27 11.46
C LYS A 794 20.19 -10.81 12.90
N ILE A 795 19.17 -10.14 13.44
CA ILE A 795 19.00 -9.90 14.88
C ILE A 795 18.23 -11.09 15.47
N GLY A 796 18.68 -11.63 16.60
CA GLY A 796 18.06 -12.81 17.24
C GLY A 796 18.38 -14.17 16.59
N SER A 797 18.02 -15.25 17.25
CA SER A 797 18.39 -16.64 16.89
C SER A 797 17.30 -17.43 16.14
N ASN A 798 16.03 -17.00 16.22
CA ASN A 798 14.89 -17.72 15.65
C ASN A 798 14.29 -16.97 14.46
N VAL A 799 13.52 -17.64 13.60
CA VAL A 799 12.77 -16.99 12.49
C VAL A 799 11.62 -16.13 13.02
N ARG A 800 11.12 -16.43 14.22
CA ARG A 800 9.99 -15.75 14.88
C ARG A 800 10.35 -15.27 16.30
N SER A 801 11.35 -14.40 16.42
CA SER A 801 11.59 -13.66 17.67
C SER A 801 10.84 -12.33 17.64
N ALA A 802 10.20 -11.93 18.74
CA ALA A 802 9.51 -10.64 18.87
C ALA A 802 10.46 -9.42 18.91
N GLU A 803 11.73 -9.62 18.59
CA GLU A 803 12.82 -8.62 18.60
C GLU A 803 13.49 -8.51 17.20
N SER A 804 13.00 -9.22 16.18
CA SER A 804 13.76 -9.51 14.94
C SER A 804 13.09 -9.12 13.62
N ASP A 805 12.37 -8.00 13.57
CA ASP A 805 11.75 -7.51 12.31
C ASP A 805 12.73 -6.78 11.38
N THR A 806 13.99 -6.54 11.80
CA THR A 806 14.98 -5.82 11.00
C THR A 806 16.10 -6.75 10.48
N MET A 807 16.10 -6.96 9.16
CA MET A 807 17.18 -7.61 8.42
C MET A 807 18.02 -6.56 7.69
N TRP A 808 19.35 -6.66 7.77
CA TRP A 808 20.26 -5.67 7.19
C TRP A 808 21.00 -6.25 5.97
N LEU A 809 20.80 -5.66 4.79
CA LEU A 809 21.58 -5.93 3.57
C LEU A 809 22.91 -5.15 3.53
N GLU A 810 23.10 -4.20 4.44
CA GLU A 810 24.33 -3.46 4.69
C GLU A 810 24.45 -3.29 6.20
N ILE A 811 25.57 -3.73 6.79
CA ILE A 811 25.74 -3.75 8.25
C ILE A 811 26.18 -2.35 8.69
N PRO A 812 25.38 -1.62 9.49
CA PRO A 812 25.76 -0.30 9.98
C PRO A 812 27.04 -0.36 10.82
N ASP A 813 27.88 0.66 10.75
CA ASP A 813 29.12 0.76 11.54
C ASP A 813 28.87 0.63 13.05
N SER A 814 27.71 1.09 13.54
CA SER A 814 27.30 0.95 14.94
C SER A 814 27.02 -0.49 15.38
N LEU A 815 26.75 -1.39 14.43
CA LEU A 815 26.51 -2.82 14.66
C LEU A 815 27.70 -3.70 14.31
N ASN A 816 28.80 -3.13 13.80
CA ASN A 816 30.01 -3.85 13.44
C ASN A 816 30.97 -3.99 14.67
N PRO A 817 31.11 -5.18 15.29
CA PRO A 817 31.95 -5.36 16.48
C PRO A 817 33.41 -5.66 16.12
N LEU A 818 33.78 -5.68 14.84
CA LEU A 818 35.11 -6.09 14.39
C LEU A 818 36.18 -5.03 14.72
N PRO A 819 37.46 -5.42 14.89
CA PRO A 819 38.55 -4.48 15.11
C PRO A 819 38.66 -3.44 13.99
N LYS A 820 38.99 -2.19 14.33
CA LYS A 820 39.25 -1.14 13.33
C LYS A 820 40.41 -1.57 12.42
N GLY A 821 40.15 -1.57 11.11
CA GLY A 821 41.07 -2.06 10.07
C GLY A 821 40.64 -3.39 9.44
N THR A 822 39.90 -4.25 10.16
CA THR A 822 39.40 -5.52 9.63
C THR A 822 38.39 -5.25 8.50
N ARG A 823 38.59 -5.86 7.33
CA ARG A 823 37.68 -5.76 6.18
C ARG A 823 36.45 -6.63 6.42
N LEU A 824 35.29 -6.02 6.61
CA LEU A 824 34.00 -6.70 6.60
C LEU A 824 33.46 -6.76 5.16
N ALA A 825 33.11 -7.95 4.67
CA ALA A 825 32.60 -8.17 3.33
C ALA A 825 31.25 -8.90 3.38
N GLY A 826 30.16 -8.20 3.04
CA GLY A 826 28.81 -8.76 3.04
C GLY A 826 28.50 -9.51 1.75
N VAL A 827 28.45 -10.84 1.81
CA VAL A 827 28.23 -11.72 0.66
C VAL A 827 26.78 -11.66 0.21
N ARG A 828 26.55 -11.22 -1.04
CA ARG A 828 25.24 -11.23 -1.71
C ARG A 828 25.23 -12.32 -2.80
N THR A 829 24.81 -13.54 -2.46
CA THR A 829 24.88 -14.72 -3.37
C THR A 829 24.24 -14.47 -4.73
N PHE A 830 23.06 -13.84 -4.77
CA PHE A 830 22.30 -13.60 -6.01
C PHE A 830 23.02 -12.72 -7.04
N LEU A 831 24.08 -12.01 -6.64
CA LEU A 831 24.86 -11.15 -7.53
C LEU A 831 26.05 -11.85 -8.19
N PHE A 832 26.23 -13.17 -8.01
CA PHE A 832 27.38 -13.89 -8.60
C PHE A 832 27.46 -13.78 -10.13
N GLU A 833 26.33 -13.60 -10.82
CA GLU A 833 26.29 -13.40 -12.28
C GLU A 833 26.85 -12.05 -12.74
N GLN A 834 27.04 -11.08 -11.83
CA GLN A 834 27.70 -9.81 -12.13
C GLN A 834 29.21 -9.98 -12.34
N VAL A 835 29.80 -11.07 -11.84
CA VAL A 835 31.20 -11.46 -12.12
C VAL A 835 31.21 -12.32 -13.38
N PRO A 836 31.69 -11.84 -14.55
CA PRO A 836 31.54 -12.55 -15.82
C PRO A 836 32.14 -13.96 -15.78
N TYR A 837 33.30 -14.10 -15.14
CA TYR A 837 33.93 -15.41 -14.95
C TYR A 837 33.03 -16.41 -14.20
N LEU A 838 32.32 -15.99 -13.14
CA LEU A 838 31.43 -16.89 -12.41
C LEU A 838 30.16 -17.20 -13.21
N LYS A 839 29.57 -16.19 -13.86
CA LYS A 839 28.41 -16.35 -14.75
C LYS A 839 28.66 -17.41 -15.83
N ASP A 840 29.82 -17.36 -16.48
CA ASP A 840 30.11 -18.15 -17.67
C ASP A 840 30.72 -19.53 -17.37
N ASN A 841 31.13 -19.79 -16.13
CA ASN A 841 31.86 -21.01 -15.76
C ASN A 841 31.32 -21.76 -14.52
N LEU A 842 30.71 -21.09 -13.52
CA LEU A 842 30.47 -21.69 -12.19
C LEU A 842 29.49 -22.86 -12.23
N MET A 843 28.27 -22.62 -12.73
CA MET A 843 27.27 -23.68 -12.92
C MET A 843 27.47 -24.42 -14.25
N THR A 844 27.96 -23.72 -15.27
CA THR A 844 28.06 -24.25 -16.64
C THR A 844 29.16 -25.31 -16.80
N LYS A 845 30.31 -25.18 -16.11
CA LYS A 845 31.52 -25.99 -16.31
C LYS A 845 32.12 -26.53 -15.01
N ILE A 846 32.29 -25.67 -14.00
CA ILE A 846 33.01 -25.99 -12.75
C ILE A 846 32.21 -26.99 -11.93
N LEU A 847 30.93 -26.72 -11.64
CA LEU A 847 30.10 -27.65 -10.89
C LEU A 847 29.95 -29.03 -11.58
N PRO A 848 29.63 -29.12 -12.89
CA PRO A 848 29.63 -30.40 -13.60
C PRO A 848 30.95 -31.17 -13.48
N THR A 849 32.09 -30.50 -13.67
CA THR A 849 33.43 -31.13 -13.53
C THR A 849 33.69 -31.66 -12.12
N LEU A 850 33.28 -30.92 -11.09
CA LEU A 850 33.44 -31.33 -9.69
C LEU A 850 32.58 -32.54 -9.33
N LEU A 851 31.36 -32.62 -9.88
CA LEU A 851 30.44 -33.75 -9.67
C LEU A 851 30.87 -35.00 -10.44
N GLU A 852 31.29 -34.86 -11.70
CA GLU A 852 31.78 -35.95 -12.53
C GLU A 852 33.02 -36.61 -11.92
N LYS A 853 33.99 -35.79 -11.47
CA LYS A 853 35.18 -36.27 -10.76
C LYS A 853 34.94 -36.68 -9.31
N LYS A 854 33.70 -36.52 -8.79
CA LYS A 854 33.32 -36.79 -7.39
C LYS A 854 34.17 -36.05 -6.34
N ILE A 855 34.66 -34.86 -6.69
CA ILE A 855 35.48 -33.99 -5.83
C ILE A 855 34.62 -33.36 -4.73
N ILE A 856 33.38 -33.01 -5.07
CA ILE A 856 32.38 -32.57 -4.10
C ILE A 856 31.26 -33.60 -4.01
N GLN A 857 30.65 -33.69 -2.83
CA GLN A 857 29.51 -34.53 -2.53
C GLN A 857 28.32 -33.66 -2.12
N PRO A 858 27.09 -33.97 -2.56
CA PRO A 858 25.89 -33.31 -2.07
C PRO A 858 25.76 -33.46 -0.55
N THR A 859 25.26 -32.41 0.13
CA THR A 859 24.90 -32.53 1.55
C THR A 859 23.72 -33.51 1.73
N LYS A 860 23.62 -34.13 2.91
CA LYS A 860 22.48 -34.94 3.33
C LYS A 860 21.15 -34.21 3.08
N ILE A 861 20.11 -34.95 2.72
CA ILE A 861 18.79 -34.40 2.42
C ILE A 861 17.73 -34.92 3.38
N ARG A 862 16.75 -34.07 3.67
CA ARG A 862 15.46 -34.42 4.25
C ARG A 862 14.42 -34.33 3.14
N LEU A 863 14.08 -35.48 2.56
CA LEU A 863 13.11 -35.57 1.48
C LEU A 863 11.67 -35.52 2.04
N LEU A 864 10.86 -34.67 1.43
CA LEU A 864 9.41 -34.60 1.59
C LEU A 864 8.81 -35.11 0.27
N ASP A 865 8.32 -36.35 0.30
CA ASP A 865 7.73 -37.08 -0.81
C ASP A 865 6.20 -37.20 -0.66
N GLU A 866 5.55 -37.98 -1.53
CA GLU A 866 4.08 -38.14 -1.53
C GLU A 866 3.51 -38.70 -0.22
N SER A 867 4.32 -39.29 0.67
CA SER A 867 3.85 -39.74 2.00
C SER A 867 3.41 -38.59 2.92
N TYR A 868 3.86 -37.36 2.63
CA TYR A 868 3.48 -36.15 3.35
C TYR A 868 2.21 -35.47 2.78
N GLY A 869 1.58 -36.05 1.76
CA GLY A 869 0.34 -35.52 1.14
C GLY A 869 0.58 -34.75 -0.15
N SER A 870 -0.24 -33.73 -0.39
CA SER A 870 -0.18 -32.89 -1.60
C SER A 870 1.10 -32.06 -1.67
N LEU A 871 1.42 -31.47 -2.83
CA LEU A 871 2.56 -30.56 -2.96
C LEU A 871 2.49 -29.41 -1.93
N LYS A 872 1.30 -28.88 -1.67
CA LYS A 872 1.07 -27.88 -0.62
C LYS A 872 1.48 -28.41 0.76
N ASP A 873 1.02 -29.60 1.14
CA ASP A 873 1.32 -30.19 2.45
C ASP A 873 2.83 -30.42 2.62
N ARG A 874 3.51 -30.87 1.56
CA ARG A 874 4.98 -31.00 1.52
C ARG A 874 5.67 -29.64 1.74
N VAL A 875 5.19 -28.57 1.11
CA VAL A 875 5.73 -27.22 1.27
C VAL A 875 5.48 -26.68 2.69
N ASP A 876 4.28 -26.85 3.23
CA ASP A 876 3.96 -26.39 4.59
C ASP A 876 4.80 -27.10 5.66
N VAL A 877 4.99 -28.43 5.54
CA VAL A 877 5.89 -29.21 6.41
C VAL A 877 7.34 -28.72 6.28
N GLY A 878 7.80 -28.41 5.07
CA GLY A 878 9.13 -27.85 4.83
C GLY A 878 9.34 -26.50 5.51
N LEU A 879 8.37 -25.59 5.39
CA LEU A 879 8.41 -24.28 6.04
C LEU A 879 8.41 -24.42 7.57
N ASP A 880 7.60 -25.33 8.12
CA ASP A 880 7.56 -25.59 9.58
C ASP A 880 8.85 -26.20 10.13
N LEU A 881 9.54 -27.04 9.36
CA LEU A 881 10.86 -27.55 9.74
C LEU A 881 11.89 -26.42 9.86
N LEU A 882 11.85 -25.45 8.94
CA LEU A 882 12.75 -24.30 8.91
C LEU A 882 12.39 -23.25 9.98
N ARG A 883 11.11 -22.85 10.11
CA ARG A 883 10.60 -21.92 11.13
C ARG A 883 11.04 -22.30 12.54
N ASN A 884 11.04 -23.61 12.83
CA ASN A 884 11.33 -24.17 14.14
C ASN A 884 12.79 -24.64 14.31
N ASN A 885 13.71 -24.28 13.39
CA ASN A 885 15.13 -24.67 13.45
C ASN A 885 15.35 -26.20 13.58
N LYS A 886 14.44 -27.03 13.05
CA LYS A 886 14.48 -28.51 13.16
C LYS A 886 15.42 -29.18 12.13
N VAL A 887 15.94 -28.41 11.19
CA VAL A 887 16.86 -28.84 10.12
C VAL A 887 18.29 -28.56 10.55
N SER A 888 19.19 -29.55 10.52
CA SER A 888 20.56 -29.38 11.03
C SER A 888 21.56 -30.31 10.31
N GLY A 889 22.44 -29.74 9.48
CA GLY A 889 23.40 -30.49 8.67
C GLY A 889 22.78 -31.21 7.46
N GLU A 890 21.56 -30.83 7.06
CA GLU A 890 20.81 -31.42 5.95
C GLU A 890 20.02 -30.33 5.19
N LYS A 891 19.62 -30.61 3.95
CA LYS A 891 18.79 -29.73 3.11
C LYS A 891 17.35 -30.25 3.02
N VAL A 892 16.34 -29.40 3.14
CA VAL A 892 14.94 -29.79 2.88
C VAL A 892 14.69 -29.84 1.38
N ILE A 893 14.29 -31.00 0.88
CA ILE A 893 13.98 -31.26 -0.53
C ILE A 893 12.51 -31.66 -0.65
N VAL A 894 11.78 -31.02 -1.55
CA VAL A 894 10.38 -31.29 -1.86
C VAL A 894 10.30 -31.98 -3.22
N LYS A 895 9.65 -33.14 -3.29
CA LYS A 895 9.30 -33.77 -4.56
C LYS A 895 8.15 -33.02 -5.22
N ILE A 896 8.30 -32.68 -6.50
CA ILE A 896 7.30 -31.88 -7.23
C ILE A 896 6.23 -32.76 -7.87
N ALA A 897 6.66 -33.74 -8.67
CA ALA A 897 5.81 -34.74 -9.34
C ALA A 897 5.74 -36.06 -8.55
#